data_AF-A0A143XLQ5-F1
#
_entry.id   AF-A0A143XLQ5-F1
#
_cell.length_a   1.000
_cell.length_b   1.000
_cell.length_c   1.000
_cell.angle_alpha   90.00
_cell.angle_beta   90.00
_cell.angle_gamma   90.00
#
_symmetry.space_group_name_H-M   'P 1'
#
loop_
_entity.id
_entity.type
_entity.pdbx_description
1 polymer ?
#
loop_
_entity_poly.entity_id
_entity_poly.type
_entity_poly.pdbx_seq_one_letter_code
_entity_poly.pdbx_strand_id
1 'polypeptide(L)'
;MGRQANETKPIKHICAGLLAHVDAGKTTLSEGILYLTGGLRKLGRVDHGDAFLDNFALERSRGITIFSKQAVFPLGETEVTLIDTPGHVDFSAEMERTLWVMDYAVLVVSGADGIQGHTETLWRLLKAYRIPTFIFVNKMDQDGTDREALLQELKKNLDDGCIAFDSLRMPQETGTKGFAAGGKKNAARVENARDEALISAGSEDILEEIAMCDEDVLETYMETGDIRKSDVIRLIGERKIFPCYFGSALKLSGVETLLAGLEQFTRMPEYPDEFAAKVFKISRDEQGSRLTHIKITGGSLKVKTSFGEKEKVDQIRVYSGAKYGMQDVAEAGTVCALTGLSETAAGQGLGEEKDLEAPLLEPVLSRSVILPEGTDVPKALRQLKQLEEEDPLLHIVWNSRLEEIQMQLMGEVQTEVLKSMIAERYQMDVEFGAGRIMYKETIADTVTGVGHYEPLRHYAEVHLRMEPGERGSGLVFGTDCSEDNLDGNWQRLILTHLMEKEHPGVLAGMPITDMKITLTAGKAHLKHTEGGDFRQATYRAVRQGLMQAESVLLEPWYVFHLELPAEQVGRAMADVQKRYGTFEAPLMEGERAVLSGRAPVSEMLDYPAEVQSYTGGRGRLALRLEGYYPCHNQEEVLADIGYDSEEDVDNPSGSIFCSHGAGFFVPWDQVPDYMHIKEKIPDITDSADGDEANAFVRGKNEIMEEKKDARDSGVTYASSYIEDKELEAIFLREFGSKKQQEDRYRGYRKTSGRAADTSGSRSSSGSGTSKYSGAAGTLSGRNEEKQYLLVDGYNIIFAWDFLKELAEVNLEAARGKLMDILCNYQGFSGVTLIVVFDAYKVKGNPGEIFKYHNIHVVYTKEAETADQYIEKTTHELGHKHQVTVATSDSLEQVIVMGQGARRLSASDFREEVEQAEQEIRRINRERRQNGKNYLLENADDETAELLENVRLGKADWKDAAKK
;
A
#
# COMPACT_ATOMS: atom_id res chain seq x y z
N MET A 1 32.20 -22.02 -47.26
CA MET A 1 32.93 -21.43 -46.11
C MET A 1 31.91 -20.71 -45.24
N GLY A 2 31.29 -21.43 -44.30
CA GLY A 2 30.35 -20.86 -43.34
C GLY A 2 31.13 -20.14 -42.25
N ARG A 3 30.78 -18.87 -41.98
CA ARG A 3 31.24 -18.15 -40.80
C ARG A 3 30.55 -18.78 -39.59
N GLN A 4 31.31 -19.44 -38.73
CA GLN A 4 30.86 -19.80 -37.38
C GLN A 4 30.47 -18.50 -36.67
N ALA A 5 29.22 -18.44 -36.19
CA ALA A 5 28.81 -17.48 -35.19
C ALA A 5 29.64 -17.77 -33.93
N ASN A 6 30.38 -16.78 -33.45
CA ASN A 6 30.94 -16.84 -32.10
C ASN A 6 29.76 -16.84 -31.14
N GLU A 7 29.45 -17.99 -30.54
CA GLU A 7 28.64 -18.05 -29.33
C GLU A 7 29.40 -17.28 -28.24
N THR A 8 28.96 -16.06 -27.94
CA THR A 8 29.37 -15.32 -26.75
C THR A 8 28.84 -16.07 -25.54
N LYS A 9 29.73 -16.57 -24.68
CA LYS A 9 29.33 -17.12 -23.38
C LYS A 9 28.46 -16.09 -22.63
N PRO A 10 27.39 -16.51 -21.94
CA PRO A 10 26.58 -15.61 -21.13
C PRO A 10 27.46 -14.99 -20.03
N ILE A 11 27.38 -13.67 -19.88
CA ILE A 11 28.10 -12.93 -18.83
C ILE A 11 27.33 -13.16 -17.53
N LYS A 12 28.03 -13.55 -16.46
CA LYS A 12 27.39 -13.72 -15.16
C LYS A 12 27.15 -12.34 -14.53
N HIS A 13 25.94 -12.07 -14.05
CA HIS A 13 25.60 -10.83 -13.37
C HIS A 13 25.37 -11.08 -11.89
N ILE A 14 26.05 -10.31 -11.03
CA ILE A 14 25.87 -10.34 -9.58
C ILE A 14 25.61 -8.93 -9.08
N CYS A 15 24.61 -8.76 -8.22
CA CYS A 15 24.37 -7.52 -7.50
C CYS A 15 24.91 -7.63 -6.07
N ALA A 16 25.90 -6.80 -5.71
CA ALA A 16 26.50 -6.77 -4.39
C ALA A 16 26.23 -5.42 -3.70
N GLY A 17 25.79 -5.43 -2.45
CA GLY A 17 25.62 -4.21 -1.65
C GLY A 17 26.76 -3.96 -0.68
N LEU A 18 27.15 -2.71 -0.48
CA LEU A 18 27.99 -2.31 0.67
C LEU A 18 27.10 -1.72 1.76
N LEU A 19 27.20 -2.26 2.98
CA LEU A 19 26.42 -1.80 4.13
C LEU A 19 27.35 -1.50 5.29
N ALA A 20 27.10 -0.41 6.02
CA ALA A 20 27.93 -0.04 7.15
C ALA A 20 27.21 0.98 8.04
N HIS A 21 27.63 1.08 9.31
CA HIS A 21 27.32 2.25 10.11
C HIS A 21 28.05 3.51 9.60
N VAL A 22 27.56 4.68 10.01
CA VAL A 22 28.15 5.99 9.72
C VAL A 22 29.65 5.96 10.02
N ASP A 23 30.44 6.58 9.14
CA ASP A 23 31.89 6.67 9.22
C ASP A 23 32.68 5.36 9.22
N ALA A 24 32.07 4.18 9.06
CA ALA A 24 32.84 2.92 8.95
C ALA A 24 33.72 2.82 7.69
N GLY A 25 33.60 3.78 6.76
CA GLY A 25 34.44 3.88 5.56
C GLY A 25 33.92 3.09 4.35
N LYS A 26 32.60 2.89 4.28
CA LYS A 26 31.87 2.28 3.17
C LYS A 26 32.17 2.94 1.82
N THR A 27 32.01 4.27 1.70
CA THR A 27 32.30 4.99 0.46
C THR A 27 33.79 4.93 0.11
N THR A 28 34.68 4.95 1.12
CA THR A 28 36.12 4.77 0.87
C THR A 28 36.43 3.37 0.32
N LEU A 29 35.70 2.34 0.77
CA LEU A 29 35.82 0.98 0.24
C LEU A 29 35.26 0.89 -1.18
N SER A 30 34.12 1.53 -1.49
CA SER A 30 33.55 1.55 -2.84
C SER A 30 34.50 2.21 -3.84
N GLU A 31 35.11 3.35 -3.48
CA GLU A 31 36.19 4.00 -4.23
C GLU A 31 37.38 3.07 -4.49
N GLY A 32 37.85 2.39 -3.44
CA GLY A 32 38.97 1.46 -3.52
C GLY A 32 38.71 0.29 -4.46
N ILE A 33 37.51 -0.30 -4.39
CA ILE A 33 37.06 -1.38 -5.28
C ILE A 33 37.04 -0.89 -6.73
N LEU A 34 36.41 0.27 -7.00
CA LEU A 34 36.30 0.82 -8.35
C LEU A 34 37.66 1.24 -8.92
N TYR A 35 38.59 1.70 -8.10
CA TYR A 35 39.95 2.02 -8.52
C TYR A 35 40.75 0.77 -8.90
N LEU A 36 40.74 -0.26 -8.05
CA LEU A 36 41.49 -1.51 -8.28
C LEU A 36 40.97 -2.31 -9.48
N THR A 37 39.65 -2.27 -9.72
CA THR A 37 39.00 -2.92 -10.86
C THR A 37 39.09 -2.11 -12.16
N GLY A 38 39.65 -0.90 -12.10
CA GLY A 38 39.86 -0.02 -13.26
C GLY A 38 38.64 0.81 -13.68
N GLY A 39 37.55 0.80 -12.89
CA GLY A 39 36.39 1.68 -13.06
C GLY A 39 36.71 3.16 -12.81
N LEU A 40 37.69 3.45 -11.95
CA LEU A 40 38.20 4.79 -11.68
C LEU A 40 39.68 4.94 -12.06
N ARG A 41 40.02 6.10 -12.63
CA ARG A 41 41.42 6.45 -12.98
C ARG A 41 42.18 7.11 -11.83
N LYS A 42 41.47 7.69 -10.87
CA LYS A 42 42.01 8.38 -9.68
C LYS A 42 41.09 8.05 -8.52
N LEU A 43 41.69 7.85 -7.35
CA LEU A 43 40.98 7.59 -6.11
C LEU A 43 40.45 8.91 -5.54
N GLY A 44 39.15 9.00 -5.26
CA GLY A 44 38.55 10.11 -4.51
C GLY A 44 38.61 9.88 -3.00
N ARG A 45 38.27 10.91 -2.22
CA ARG A 45 38.15 10.87 -0.76
C ARG A 45 36.92 11.65 -0.28
N VAL A 46 36.24 11.07 0.70
CA VAL A 46 35.09 11.69 1.36
C VAL A 46 35.51 12.97 2.08
N ASP A 47 36.60 12.94 2.85
CA ASP A 47 37.13 14.10 3.59
C ASP A 47 37.53 15.30 2.70
N HIS A 48 37.79 15.04 1.42
CA HIS A 48 38.13 16.07 0.44
C HIS A 48 36.93 16.49 -0.43
N GLY A 49 35.77 15.86 -0.24
CA GLY A 49 34.55 16.11 -1.00
C GLY A 49 34.63 15.71 -2.48
N ASP A 50 35.57 14.83 -2.85
CA ASP A 50 35.84 14.43 -4.23
C ASP A 50 35.56 12.93 -4.50
N ALA A 51 34.87 12.25 -3.58
CA ALA A 51 34.34 10.91 -3.81
C ALA A 51 33.43 10.88 -5.06
N PHE A 52 33.63 9.87 -5.91
CA PHE A 52 32.93 9.65 -7.17
C PHE A 52 31.45 9.36 -6.96
N LEU A 53 31.11 8.56 -5.95
CA LEU A 53 29.72 8.23 -5.65
C LEU A 53 29.02 9.39 -4.95
N ASP A 54 29.62 10.12 -4.00
CA ASP A 54 28.95 11.21 -3.28
C ASP A 54 28.91 12.53 -4.09
N ASN A 55 27.95 12.62 -5.02
CA ASN A 55 27.73 13.77 -5.89
C ASN A 55 26.73 14.81 -5.37
N PHE A 56 25.90 14.48 -4.36
CA PHE A 56 24.96 15.44 -3.80
C PHE A 56 25.70 16.43 -2.87
N ALA A 57 25.32 17.71 -2.91
CA ALA A 57 26.04 18.75 -2.17
C ALA A 57 26.04 18.47 -0.66
N LEU A 58 24.92 18.00 -0.11
CA LEU A 58 24.82 17.70 1.31
C LEU A 58 25.70 16.50 1.70
N GLU A 59 25.77 15.46 0.86
CA GLU A 59 26.63 14.29 1.10
C GLU A 59 28.10 14.71 1.23
N ARG A 60 28.57 15.59 0.35
CA ARG A 60 29.94 16.13 0.41
C ARG A 60 30.19 17.00 1.63
N SER A 61 29.20 17.79 2.03
CA SER A 61 29.33 18.70 3.18
C SER A 61 29.31 17.98 4.52
N ARG A 62 28.53 16.91 4.62
CA ARG A 62 28.31 16.12 5.84
C ARG A 62 29.21 14.89 5.91
N GLY A 63 29.80 14.47 4.80
CA GLY A 63 30.62 13.25 4.71
C GLY A 63 29.82 11.95 4.83
N ILE A 64 28.51 11.98 4.55
CA ILE A 64 27.61 10.81 4.64
C ILE A 64 27.01 10.48 3.28
N THR A 65 26.74 9.20 3.02
CA THR A 65 25.94 8.76 1.86
C THR A 65 24.46 8.86 2.19
N ILE A 66 23.71 9.59 1.38
CA ILE A 66 22.26 9.82 1.56
C ILE A 66 21.46 8.98 0.58
N PHE A 67 21.89 8.93 -0.69
CA PHE A 67 21.20 8.18 -1.73
C PHE A 67 21.99 6.95 -2.14
N SER A 68 21.28 5.84 -2.34
CA SER A 68 21.86 4.63 -2.91
C SER A 68 22.32 4.86 -4.34
N LYS A 69 23.56 4.42 -4.65
CA LYS A 69 24.18 4.61 -5.95
C LYS A 69 24.77 3.31 -6.46
N GLN A 70 24.69 3.12 -7.77
CA GLN A 70 25.18 1.92 -8.42
C GLN A 70 26.45 2.18 -9.25
N ALA A 71 27.36 1.23 -9.22
CA ALA A 71 28.54 1.20 -10.07
C ALA A 71 28.77 -0.21 -10.59
N VAL A 72 29.09 -0.32 -11.88
CA VAL A 72 29.31 -1.62 -12.54
C VAL A 72 30.81 -1.81 -12.77
N PHE A 73 31.34 -2.96 -12.37
CA PHE A 73 32.73 -3.33 -12.60
C PHE A 73 32.89 -4.83 -12.93
N PRO A 74 33.91 -5.21 -13.71
CA PRO A 74 34.20 -6.61 -14.00
C PRO A 74 34.99 -7.26 -12.84
N LEU A 75 34.62 -8.48 -12.48
CA LEU A 75 35.32 -9.35 -11.54
C LEU A 75 35.50 -10.74 -12.17
N GLY A 76 36.67 -11.00 -12.73
CA GLY A 76 36.91 -12.23 -13.51
C GLY A 76 36.01 -12.32 -14.75
N GLU A 77 35.17 -13.35 -14.80
CA GLU A 77 34.16 -13.56 -15.85
C GLU A 77 32.75 -13.04 -15.45
N THR A 78 32.63 -12.39 -14.30
CA THR A 78 31.38 -11.89 -13.73
C THR A 78 31.35 -10.36 -13.83
N GLU A 79 30.22 -9.79 -14.21
CA GLU A 79 29.93 -8.37 -14.07
C GLU A 79 29.21 -8.12 -12.74
N VAL A 80 29.80 -7.29 -11.88
CA VAL A 80 29.25 -6.97 -10.56
C VAL A 80 28.63 -5.58 -10.62
N THR A 81 27.34 -5.49 -10.24
CA THR A 81 26.70 -4.23 -9.90
C THR A 81 26.84 -4.00 -8.41
N LEU A 82 27.67 -3.03 -8.03
CA LEU A 82 27.83 -2.58 -6.67
C LEU A 82 26.76 -1.55 -6.33
N ILE A 83 26.00 -1.78 -5.26
CA ILE A 83 25.08 -0.79 -4.70
C ILE A 83 25.70 -0.25 -3.40
N ASP A 84 26.07 1.02 -3.42
CA ASP A 84 26.54 1.73 -2.23
C ASP A 84 25.33 2.29 -1.48
N THR A 85 25.02 1.78 -0.28
CA THR A 85 23.79 2.12 0.46
C THR A 85 24.01 3.25 1.47
N PRO A 86 22.97 3.95 1.94
CA PRO A 86 23.12 4.87 3.06
C PRO A 86 23.51 4.14 4.35
N GLY A 87 24.39 4.73 5.17
CA GLY A 87 24.85 4.15 6.45
C GLY A 87 24.29 4.83 7.70
N HIS A 88 23.52 5.89 7.52
CA HIS A 88 22.89 6.65 8.60
C HIS A 88 21.48 6.13 8.88
N VAL A 89 21.11 6.06 10.15
CA VAL A 89 19.83 5.49 10.62
C VAL A 89 18.61 6.17 9.95
N ASP A 90 18.65 7.49 9.78
CA ASP A 90 17.63 8.28 9.09
C ASP A 90 17.34 7.88 7.63
N PHE A 91 18.25 7.20 6.95
CA PHE A 91 18.08 6.74 5.56
C PHE A 91 17.98 5.20 5.48
N SER A 92 17.70 4.54 6.62
CA SER A 92 17.57 3.08 6.67
C SER A 92 16.45 2.56 5.79
N ALA A 93 15.40 3.36 5.57
CA ALA A 93 14.32 3.06 4.64
C ALA A 93 14.83 2.81 3.21
N GLU A 94 15.66 3.72 2.70
CA GLU A 94 16.26 3.57 1.37
C GLU A 94 17.25 2.40 1.34
N MET A 95 18.05 2.23 2.40
CA MET A 95 18.96 1.10 2.53
C MET A 95 18.21 -0.24 2.50
N GLU A 96 17.12 -0.39 3.24
CA GLU A 96 16.34 -1.63 3.29
C GLU A 96 15.75 -1.97 1.91
N ARG A 97 15.23 -1.00 1.16
CA ARG A 97 14.74 -1.24 -0.20
C ARG A 97 15.81 -1.79 -1.14
N THR A 98 17.07 -1.37 -0.96
CA THR A 98 18.16 -1.91 -1.78
C THR A 98 18.48 -3.37 -1.48
N LEU A 99 18.16 -3.87 -0.28
CA LEU A 99 18.38 -5.28 0.08
C LEU A 99 17.58 -6.24 -0.81
N TRP A 100 16.40 -5.82 -1.28
CA TRP A 100 15.50 -6.64 -2.11
C TRP A 100 16.10 -7.08 -3.44
N VAL A 101 17.14 -6.38 -3.91
CA VAL A 101 17.83 -6.64 -5.17
C VAL A 101 19.26 -7.13 -5.01
N MET A 102 19.75 -7.31 -3.78
CA MET A 102 21.10 -7.82 -3.55
C MET A 102 21.15 -9.35 -3.66
N ASP A 103 22.20 -9.87 -4.30
CA ASP A 103 22.58 -11.28 -4.24
C ASP A 103 23.58 -11.52 -3.10
N TYR A 104 24.43 -10.52 -2.84
CA TYR A 104 25.45 -10.56 -1.79
C TYR A 104 25.54 -9.21 -1.08
N ALA A 105 25.94 -9.25 0.18
CA ALA A 105 26.25 -8.07 0.98
C ALA A 105 27.71 -8.10 1.43
N VAL A 106 28.35 -6.92 1.49
CA VAL A 106 29.59 -6.68 2.21
C VAL A 106 29.28 -5.75 3.38
N LEU A 107 29.26 -6.30 4.59
CA LEU A 107 29.10 -5.56 5.83
C LEU A 107 30.46 -4.99 6.25
N VAL A 108 30.58 -3.66 6.25
CA VAL A 108 31.78 -2.95 6.64
C VAL A 108 31.69 -2.56 8.11
N VAL A 109 32.67 -3.00 8.90
CA VAL A 109 32.78 -2.71 10.33
C VAL A 109 34.05 -1.89 10.55
N SER A 110 33.97 -0.82 11.36
CA SER A 110 35.14 -0.04 11.72
C SER A 110 35.93 -0.79 12.79
N GLY A 111 37.19 -1.11 12.54
CA GLY A 111 38.06 -1.77 13.53
C GLY A 111 38.33 -0.90 14.76
N ALA A 112 38.23 0.43 14.64
CA ALA A 112 38.38 1.34 15.77
C ALA A 112 37.11 1.46 16.63
N ASP A 113 35.93 1.36 16.00
CA ASP A 113 34.66 1.55 16.68
C ASP A 113 34.01 0.23 17.11
N GLY A 114 34.38 -0.89 16.50
CA GLY A 114 33.75 -2.20 16.73
C GLY A 114 32.32 -2.27 16.19
N ILE A 115 31.51 -3.14 16.78
CA ILE A 115 30.10 -3.28 16.44
C ILE A 115 29.31 -2.12 17.06
N GLN A 116 28.39 -1.55 16.27
CA GLN A 116 27.53 -0.44 16.66
C GLN A 116 26.06 -0.87 16.57
N GLY A 117 25.15 -0.18 17.27
CA GLY A 117 23.71 -0.53 17.25
C GLY A 117 23.09 -0.55 15.84
N HIS A 118 23.56 0.32 14.93
CA HIS A 118 23.13 0.24 13.54
C HIS A 118 23.71 -0.99 12.82
N THR A 119 24.93 -1.42 13.11
CA THR A 119 25.52 -2.64 12.57
C THR A 119 24.67 -3.87 12.90
N GLU A 120 24.16 -3.97 14.13
CA GLU A 120 23.24 -5.03 14.54
C GLU A 120 21.90 -4.95 13.79
N THR A 121 21.40 -3.73 13.58
CA THR A 121 20.18 -3.50 12.79
C THR A 121 20.37 -4.00 11.35
N LEU A 122 21.49 -3.65 10.72
CA LEU A 122 21.88 -4.14 9.39
C LEU A 122 21.99 -5.68 9.37
N TRP A 123 22.62 -6.26 10.38
CA TRP A 123 22.76 -7.73 10.51
C TRP A 123 21.41 -8.44 10.58
N ARG A 124 20.46 -7.90 11.36
CA ARG A 124 19.10 -8.43 11.46
C ARG A 124 18.37 -8.36 10.12
N LEU A 125 18.49 -7.25 9.40
CA LEU A 125 17.88 -7.10 8.07
C LEU A 125 18.48 -8.09 7.07
N LEU A 126 19.81 -8.22 7.02
CA LEU A 126 20.50 -9.23 6.21
C LEU A 126 20.02 -10.66 6.55
N LYS A 127 19.70 -10.91 7.82
CA LYS A 127 19.10 -12.18 8.26
C LYS A 127 17.66 -12.38 7.81
N ALA A 128 16.82 -11.37 7.96
CA ALA A 128 15.42 -11.42 7.53
C ALA A 128 15.31 -11.65 6.01
N TYR A 129 16.11 -10.93 5.22
CA TYR A 129 16.15 -11.04 3.76
C TYR A 129 17.01 -12.22 3.24
N ARG A 130 17.64 -12.99 4.13
CA ARG A 130 18.48 -14.15 3.81
C ARG A 130 19.59 -13.83 2.80
N ILE A 131 20.27 -12.70 2.96
CA ILE A 131 21.34 -12.26 2.05
C ILE A 131 22.70 -12.83 2.50
N PRO A 132 23.40 -13.61 1.66
CA PRO A 132 24.77 -14.04 1.90
C PRO A 132 25.70 -12.85 2.15
N THR A 133 26.49 -12.90 3.24
CA THR A 133 27.22 -11.73 3.74
C THR A 133 28.71 -12.00 3.90
N PHE A 134 29.51 -11.11 3.34
CA PHE A 134 30.95 -10.97 3.58
C PHE A 134 31.17 -9.83 4.57
N ILE A 135 32.16 -9.94 5.45
CA ILE A 135 32.47 -8.91 6.44
C ILE A 135 33.84 -8.30 6.11
N PHE A 136 33.92 -6.98 6.04
CA PHE A 136 35.18 -6.25 5.89
C PHE A 136 35.41 -5.35 7.10
N VAL A 137 36.38 -5.71 7.94
CA VAL A 137 36.82 -4.92 9.07
C VAL A 137 37.83 -3.88 8.58
N ASN A 138 37.36 -2.65 8.48
CA ASN A 138 38.08 -1.50 7.92
C ASN A 138 38.82 -0.71 9.01
N LYS A 139 39.64 0.27 8.60
CA LYS A 139 40.41 1.15 9.51
C LYS A 139 41.35 0.42 10.49
N MET A 140 41.81 -0.79 10.14
CA MET A 140 42.81 -1.55 10.92
C MET A 140 44.19 -0.87 10.98
N ASP A 141 44.33 0.30 10.39
CA ASP A 141 45.53 1.11 10.46
C ASP A 141 45.52 2.16 11.57
N GLN A 142 44.43 2.27 12.34
CA GLN A 142 44.30 3.17 13.47
C GLN A 142 44.88 2.55 14.76
N ASP A 143 45.34 3.42 15.67
CA ASP A 143 45.91 2.97 16.94
C ASP A 143 44.83 2.33 17.83
N GLY A 144 45.14 1.15 18.39
CA GLY A 144 44.24 0.43 19.31
C GLY A 144 43.34 -0.63 18.66
N THR A 145 43.44 -0.86 17.34
CA THR A 145 42.73 -1.96 16.69
C THR A 145 43.43 -3.30 16.93
N ASP A 146 42.72 -4.29 17.45
CA ASP A 146 43.19 -5.67 17.68
C ASP A 146 42.34 -6.65 16.86
N ARG A 147 43.00 -7.37 15.93
CA ARG A 147 42.33 -8.27 14.98
C ARG A 147 41.64 -9.43 15.69
N GLU A 148 42.34 -10.10 16.60
CA GLU A 148 41.83 -11.27 17.29
C GLU A 148 40.68 -10.88 18.24
N ALA A 149 40.79 -9.74 18.93
CA ALA A 149 39.71 -9.23 19.77
C ALA A 149 38.45 -8.89 18.95
N LEU A 150 38.60 -8.21 17.81
CA LEU A 150 37.48 -7.86 16.92
C LEU A 150 36.82 -9.10 16.31
N LEU A 151 37.59 -10.14 15.94
CA LEU A 151 37.01 -11.38 15.45
C LEU A 151 36.14 -12.07 16.51
N GLN A 152 36.58 -12.08 17.77
CA GLN A 152 35.80 -12.61 18.89
C GLN A 152 34.54 -11.78 19.16
N GLU A 153 34.63 -10.46 19.02
CA GLU A 153 33.48 -9.56 19.12
C GLU A 153 32.43 -9.86 18.04
N LEU A 154 32.87 -10.07 16.78
CA LEU A 154 32.01 -10.48 15.67
C LEU A 154 31.34 -11.83 15.94
N LYS A 155 32.10 -12.83 16.41
CA LYS A 155 31.54 -14.15 16.75
C LYS A 155 30.48 -14.06 17.85
N LYS A 156 30.78 -13.33 18.93
CA LYS A 156 29.89 -13.18 20.09
C LYS A 156 28.57 -12.45 19.75
N ASN A 157 28.64 -11.37 18.99
CA ASN A 157 27.49 -10.47 18.80
C ASN A 157 26.74 -10.71 17.48
N LEU A 158 27.40 -11.22 16.44
CA LEU A 158 26.77 -11.47 15.13
C LEU A 158 26.43 -12.95 14.94
N ASP A 159 27.46 -13.81 14.86
CA ASP A 159 27.32 -15.26 14.68
C ASP A 159 28.68 -15.98 14.80
N ASP A 160 28.72 -17.17 15.41
CA ASP A 160 29.92 -18.00 15.54
C ASP A 160 30.55 -18.36 14.18
N GLY A 161 29.77 -18.36 13.10
CA GLY A 161 30.22 -18.57 11.73
C GLY A 161 31.07 -17.44 11.12
N CYS A 162 31.41 -16.39 11.89
CA CYS A 162 32.34 -15.34 11.47
C CYS A 162 33.80 -15.85 11.46
N ILE A 163 34.35 -16.13 10.27
CA ILE A 163 35.66 -16.78 10.13
C ILE A 163 36.63 -15.89 9.36
N ALA A 164 37.89 -15.80 9.79
CA ALA A 164 38.92 -15.00 9.13
C ALA A 164 39.45 -15.67 7.85
N PHE A 165 39.12 -15.10 6.68
CA PHE A 165 39.44 -15.67 5.36
C PHE A 165 40.71 -15.08 4.72
N ASP A 166 41.30 -14.06 5.32
CA ASP A 166 42.46 -13.32 4.81
C ASP A 166 43.75 -14.15 4.74
N SER A 167 43.86 -15.21 5.54
CA SER A 167 44.98 -16.17 5.55
C SER A 167 44.77 -17.42 4.67
N LEU A 168 43.59 -17.58 4.07
CA LEU A 168 43.28 -18.73 3.22
C LEU A 168 44.10 -18.66 1.92
N ARG A 169 45.08 -19.55 1.76
CA ARG A 169 45.91 -19.64 0.54
C ARG A 169 45.38 -20.73 -0.37
N MET A 170 45.06 -20.37 -1.60
CA MET A 170 44.67 -21.34 -2.63
C MET A 170 45.91 -21.90 -3.37
N PRO A 171 45.86 -23.13 -3.88
CA PRO A 171 46.89 -23.63 -4.77
C PRO A 171 47.02 -22.71 -5.99
N GLN A 172 48.23 -22.22 -6.27
CA GLN A 172 48.50 -21.44 -7.47
C GLN A 172 48.24 -22.31 -8.71
N GLU A 173 47.22 -21.98 -9.51
CA GLU A 173 47.28 -22.32 -10.93
C GLU A 173 48.52 -21.65 -11.50
N THR A 174 49.42 -22.45 -12.06
CA THR A 174 50.68 -22.00 -12.61
C THR A 174 50.43 -21.11 -13.83
N GLY A 175 50.31 -19.80 -13.57
CA GLY A 175 50.51 -18.75 -14.54
C GLY A 175 49.32 -17.82 -14.75
N THR A 176 49.26 -16.73 -13.97
CA THR A 176 49.16 -15.38 -14.58
C THR A 176 49.63 -14.31 -13.61
N LYS A 177 50.47 -13.41 -14.12
CA LYS A 177 50.97 -12.22 -13.44
C LYS A 177 49.82 -11.25 -13.18
N GLY A 178 49.93 -10.50 -12.09
CA GLY A 178 48.94 -9.55 -11.59
C GLY A 178 48.40 -8.55 -12.60
N PHE A 179 47.29 -7.94 -12.19
CA PHE A 179 46.51 -6.89 -12.85
C PHE A 179 47.34 -5.97 -13.77
N ALA A 180 47.53 -6.40 -15.02
CA ALA A 180 48.13 -5.61 -16.08
C ALA A 180 47.52 -6.00 -17.42
N ALA A 181 46.77 -5.06 -17.97
CA ALA A 181 46.32 -4.88 -19.35
C ALA A 181 46.60 -6.01 -20.38
N GLY A 182 45.50 -6.57 -20.89
CA GLY A 182 45.29 -6.85 -22.32
C GLY A 182 46.08 -8.00 -22.95
N GLY A 183 45.42 -9.14 -23.16
CA GLY A 183 45.89 -10.16 -24.10
C GLY A 183 45.06 -11.44 -24.12
N LYS A 184 44.22 -11.59 -25.15
CA LYS A 184 43.45 -12.82 -25.44
C LYS A 184 44.34 -14.06 -25.57
N LYS A 185 44.03 -15.14 -24.84
CA LYS A 185 44.28 -16.53 -25.28
C LYS A 185 43.19 -17.49 -24.81
N ASN A 186 42.87 -18.42 -25.70
CA ASN A 186 41.76 -19.38 -25.65
C ASN A 186 41.82 -20.35 -24.46
N ALA A 187 40.72 -20.48 -23.73
CA ALA A 187 40.48 -21.55 -22.76
C ALA A 187 39.15 -22.23 -23.08
N ALA A 188 39.22 -23.35 -23.81
CA ALA A 188 38.07 -24.22 -24.07
C ALA A 188 38.39 -25.61 -23.52
N ARG A 189 38.40 -25.76 -22.18
CA ARG A 189 38.33 -27.04 -21.43
C ARG A 189 38.53 -26.91 -19.90
N VAL A 190 37.88 -25.96 -19.19
CA VAL A 190 37.99 -25.92 -17.72
C VAL A 190 36.72 -25.29 -17.09
N GLU A 191 35.62 -26.01 -17.01
CA GLU A 191 34.47 -25.57 -16.18
C GLU A 191 34.18 -26.59 -15.07
N ASN A 192 34.16 -27.89 -15.37
CA ASN A 192 33.89 -28.92 -14.34
C ASN A 192 35.05 -29.19 -13.35
N ALA A 193 36.23 -28.59 -13.52
CA ALA A 193 37.40 -28.82 -12.65
C ALA A 193 37.60 -27.74 -11.56
N ARG A 194 36.82 -26.65 -11.58
CA ARG A 194 36.97 -25.51 -10.65
C ARG A 194 36.18 -25.67 -9.35
N ASP A 195 35.08 -26.43 -9.37
CA ASP A 195 34.19 -26.62 -8.22
C ASP A 195 34.62 -27.79 -7.31
N GLU A 196 35.39 -28.75 -7.85
CA GLU A 196 36.01 -29.87 -7.11
C GLU A 196 37.39 -29.52 -6.54
N ALA A 197 37.84 -28.26 -6.64
CA ALA A 197 39.13 -27.85 -6.10
C ALA A 197 39.13 -27.97 -4.57
N LEU A 198 40.05 -28.80 -4.05
CA LEU A 198 40.31 -28.94 -2.62
C LEU A 198 41.06 -27.71 -2.12
N ILE A 199 40.57 -27.10 -1.04
CA ILE A 199 41.23 -25.98 -0.39
C ILE A 199 42.40 -26.54 0.42
N SER A 200 43.62 -26.52 -0.14
CA SER A 200 44.82 -26.88 0.63
C SER A 200 45.25 -25.68 1.49
N ALA A 201 44.91 -25.68 2.77
CA ALA A 201 45.11 -24.51 3.63
C ALA A 201 46.59 -24.24 3.97
N GLY A 202 46.90 -22.95 4.15
CA GLY A 202 48.07 -22.50 4.88
C GLY A 202 47.90 -22.52 6.41
N SER A 203 46.74 -22.97 6.92
CA SER A 203 46.39 -23.08 8.35
C SER A 203 45.23 -24.07 8.55
N GLU A 204 45.50 -25.21 9.20
CA GLU A 204 44.50 -26.25 9.54
C GLU A 204 43.32 -25.67 10.34
N ASP A 205 43.59 -24.72 11.24
CA ASP A 205 42.59 -24.07 12.12
C ASP A 205 41.37 -23.50 11.37
N ILE A 206 41.55 -22.91 10.18
CA ILE A 206 40.44 -22.29 9.43
C ILE A 206 39.55 -23.36 8.79
N LEU A 207 40.15 -24.45 8.30
CA LEU A 207 39.37 -25.56 7.75
C LEU A 207 38.57 -26.23 8.87
N GLU A 208 39.17 -26.40 10.05
CA GLU A 208 38.44 -26.91 11.21
C GLU A 208 37.24 -26.02 11.57
N GLU A 209 37.42 -24.69 11.63
CA GLU A 209 36.31 -23.77 11.89
C GLU A 209 35.20 -23.87 10.84
N ILE A 210 35.55 -23.93 9.55
CA ILE A 210 34.58 -24.09 8.44
C ILE A 210 33.83 -25.43 8.57
N ALA A 211 34.55 -26.50 8.87
CA ALA A 211 33.99 -27.84 9.03
C ALA A 211 33.00 -27.91 10.19
N MET A 212 33.27 -27.23 11.32
CA MET A 212 32.38 -27.22 12.48
C MET A 212 31.01 -26.55 12.21
N CYS A 213 30.88 -25.77 11.13
CA CYS A 213 29.62 -25.10 10.77
C CYS A 213 28.59 -26.01 10.10
N ASP A 214 28.95 -27.22 9.65
CA ASP A 214 28.05 -28.14 8.92
C ASP A 214 28.44 -29.61 9.10
N GLU A 215 27.47 -30.47 9.41
CA GLU A 215 27.72 -31.89 9.73
C GLU A 215 28.34 -32.66 8.54
N ASP A 216 27.85 -32.45 7.32
CA ASP A 216 28.34 -33.14 6.12
C ASP A 216 29.78 -32.73 5.76
N VAL A 217 30.11 -31.45 5.97
CA VAL A 217 31.46 -30.93 5.74
C VAL A 217 32.41 -31.42 6.82
N LEU A 218 31.96 -31.51 8.07
CA LEU A 218 32.74 -32.09 9.17
C LEU A 218 33.09 -33.54 8.91
N GLU A 219 32.13 -34.37 8.48
CA GLU A 219 32.38 -35.76 8.13
C GLU A 219 33.41 -35.88 7.01
N THR A 220 33.25 -35.10 5.94
CA THR A 220 34.20 -35.06 4.81
C THR A 220 35.60 -34.65 5.24
N TYR A 221 35.71 -33.63 6.11
CA TYR A 221 36.99 -33.16 6.63
C TYR A 221 37.65 -34.19 7.56
N MET A 222 36.90 -34.88 8.42
CA MET A 222 37.43 -35.94 9.28
C MET A 222 37.94 -37.15 8.48
N GLU A 223 37.35 -37.45 7.32
CA GLU A 223 37.79 -38.53 6.44
C GLU A 223 38.99 -38.15 5.56
N THR A 224 38.98 -36.95 4.99
CA THR A 224 39.91 -36.55 3.92
C THR A 224 40.95 -35.51 4.34
N GLY A 225 40.69 -34.75 5.39
CA GLY A 225 41.50 -33.61 5.82
C GLY A 225 41.35 -32.35 4.96
N ASP A 226 40.47 -32.38 3.95
CA ASP A 226 40.27 -31.29 3.00
C ASP A 226 38.80 -30.86 2.94
N ILE A 227 38.55 -29.62 2.50
CA ILE A 227 37.20 -29.08 2.26
C ILE A 227 37.09 -28.66 0.80
N ARG A 228 35.95 -28.99 0.16
CA ARG A 228 35.68 -28.61 -1.22
C ARG A 228 35.24 -27.16 -1.29
N LYS A 229 35.69 -26.45 -2.32
CA LYS A 229 35.25 -25.08 -2.58
C LYS A 229 33.73 -24.95 -2.74
N SER A 230 33.08 -25.93 -3.37
CA SER A 230 31.62 -25.98 -3.52
C SER A 230 30.88 -25.95 -2.19
N ASP A 231 31.43 -26.61 -1.17
CA ASP A 231 30.84 -26.65 0.17
C ASP A 231 30.92 -25.27 0.82
N VAL A 232 32.04 -24.58 0.72
CA VAL A 232 32.19 -23.20 1.24
C VAL A 232 31.21 -22.23 0.56
N ILE A 233 31.08 -22.30 -0.77
CA ILE A 233 30.10 -21.47 -1.51
C ILE A 233 28.67 -21.75 -1.03
N ARG A 234 28.33 -23.03 -0.82
CA ARG A 234 27.02 -23.44 -0.30
C ARG A 234 26.79 -22.88 1.11
N LEU A 235 27.76 -23.02 2.02
CA LEU A 235 27.64 -22.55 3.40
C LEU A 235 27.54 -21.02 3.51
N ILE A 236 28.21 -20.27 2.64
CA ILE A 236 28.04 -18.81 2.52
C ILE A 236 26.63 -18.49 2.02
N GLY A 237 26.15 -19.21 0.99
CA GLY A 237 24.79 -19.07 0.45
C GLY A 237 23.69 -19.37 1.47
N GLU A 238 23.91 -20.40 2.30
CA GLU A 238 23.03 -20.79 3.42
C GLU A 238 23.17 -19.90 4.66
N ARG A 239 24.11 -18.94 4.65
CA ARG A 239 24.43 -18.04 5.77
C ARG A 239 24.81 -18.79 7.05
N LYS A 240 25.59 -19.87 6.90
CA LYS A 240 26.25 -20.59 7.99
C LYS A 240 27.69 -20.12 8.22
N ILE A 241 28.30 -19.55 7.19
CA ILE A 241 29.65 -18.99 7.24
C ILE A 241 29.63 -17.55 6.73
N PHE A 242 30.37 -16.68 7.42
CA PHE A 242 30.51 -15.27 7.12
C PHE A 242 32.00 -14.92 6.96
N PRO A 243 32.51 -14.90 5.71
CA PRO A 243 33.92 -14.64 5.46
C PRO A 243 34.34 -13.23 5.91
N CYS A 244 35.28 -13.17 6.85
CA CYS A 244 35.81 -11.93 7.42
C CYS A 244 37.17 -11.58 6.80
N TYR A 245 37.29 -10.34 6.33
CA TYR A 245 38.52 -9.77 5.79
C TYR A 245 38.92 -8.53 6.59
N PHE A 246 40.21 -8.36 6.85
CA PHE A 246 40.73 -7.25 7.65
C PHE A 246 41.60 -6.34 6.78
N GLY A 247 41.44 -5.03 6.92
CA GLY A 247 42.21 -4.10 6.12
C GLY A 247 41.98 -2.62 6.40
N SER A 248 42.48 -1.82 5.46
CA SER A 248 42.32 -0.36 5.43
C SER A 248 42.01 0.06 4.00
N ALA A 249 40.75 0.41 3.74
CA ALA A 249 40.30 0.92 2.45
C ALA A 249 41.08 2.19 2.05
N LEU A 250 41.40 3.04 3.03
CA LEU A 250 42.17 4.26 2.81
C LEU A 250 43.59 3.99 2.27
N LYS A 251 44.21 2.90 2.71
CA LYS A 251 45.55 2.47 2.27
C LYS A 251 45.51 1.41 1.16
N LEU A 252 44.32 1.04 0.68
CA LEU A 252 44.09 -0.08 -0.25
C LEU A 252 44.64 -1.43 0.24
N SER A 253 44.84 -1.59 1.56
CA SER A 253 45.33 -2.83 2.16
C SER A 253 44.15 -3.74 2.48
N GLY A 254 44.22 -5.02 2.09
CA GLY A 254 43.16 -6.01 2.33
C GLY A 254 41.98 -5.96 1.34
N VAL A 255 41.83 -4.89 0.56
CA VAL A 255 40.76 -4.76 -0.45
C VAL A 255 40.97 -5.75 -1.60
N GLU A 256 42.21 -5.98 -2.03
CA GLU A 256 42.52 -6.98 -3.05
C GLU A 256 42.17 -8.40 -2.60
N THR A 257 42.41 -8.72 -1.32
CA THR A 257 42.06 -10.01 -0.72
C THR A 257 40.55 -10.20 -0.66
N LEU A 258 39.80 -9.15 -0.30
CA LEU A 258 38.34 -9.16 -0.35
C LEU A 258 37.82 -9.41 -1.77
N LEU A 259 38.37 -8.71 -2.78
CA LEU A 259 37.98 -8.90 -4.19
C LEU A 259 38.26 -10.30 -4.69
N ALA A 260 39.43 -10.87 -4.34
CA ALA A 260 39.75 -12.26 -4.65
C ALA A 260 38.79 -13.24 -3.96
N GLY A 261 38.40 -12.96 -2.73
CA GLY A 261 37.37 -13.71 -2.00
C GLY A 261 36.02 -13.69 -2.69
N LEU A 262 35.55 -12.50 -3.07
CA LEU A 262 34.29 -12.32 -3.80
C LEU A 262 34.33 -13.07 -5.14
N GLU A 263 35.43 -12.97 -5.91
CA GLU A 263 35.55 -13.69 -7.19
C GLU A 263 35.47 -15.22 -7.01
N GLN A 264 36.03 -15.73 -5.92
CA GLN A 264 36.11 -17.16 -5.70
C GLN A 264 34.84 -17.75 -5.08
N PHE A 265 34.23 -17.06 -4.13
CA PHE A 265 33.19 -17.61 -3.26
C PHE A 265 31.78 -17.10 -3.57
N THR A 266 31.62 -16.27 -4.60
CA THR A 266 30.29 -15.87 -5.08
C THR A 266 29.85 -16.71 -6.27
N ARG A 267 28.54 -16.95 -6.35
CA ARG A 267 27.88 -17.65 -7.46
C ARG A 267 26.63 -16.88 -7.86
N MET A 268 26.41 -16.74 -9.16
CA MET A 268 25.18 -16.17 -9.69
C MET A 268 23.99 -17.04 -9.28
N PRO A 269 22.91 -16.46 -8.72
CA PRO A 269 21.69 -17.21 -8.44
C PRO A 269 21.10 -17.84 -9.69
N GLU A 270 20.38 -18.95 -9.50
CA GLU A 270 19.63 -19.57 -10.59
C GLU A 270 18.31 -18.83 -10.79
N TYR A 271 18.15 -18.22 -11.95
CA TYR A 271 16.95 -17.46 -12.30
C TYR A 271 16.01 -18.27 -13.20
N PRO A 272 14.68 -18.15 -13.05
CA PRO A 272 13.70 -18.76 -13.94
C PRO A 272 13.80 -18.23 -15.38
N ASP A 273 13.30 -19.01 -16.33
CA ASP A 273 13.29 -18.68 -17.75
C ASP A 273 12.25 -17.60 -18.11
N GLU A 274 11.14 -17.53 -17.36
CA GLU A 274 10.08 -16.56 -17.56
C GLU A 274 10.46 -15.18 -17.02
N PHE A 275 9.93 -14.12 -17.64
CA PHE A 275 10.26 -12.76 -17.24
C PHE A 275 9.74 -12.45 -15.83
N ALA A 276 10.67 -12.09 -14.95
CA ALA A 276 10.41 -11.65 -13.59
C ALA A 276 11.35 -10.49 -13.27
N ALA A 277 10.84 -9.46 -12.60
CA ALA A 277 11.67 -8.35 -12.13
C ALA A 277 11.10 -7.70 -10.86
N LYS A 278 11.98 -7.15 -10.03
CA LYS A 278 11.63 -6.43 -8.79
C LYS A 278 11.90 -4.94 -8.95
N VAL A 279 10.91 -4.12 -8.64
CA VAL A 279 11.07 -2.66 -8.54
C VAL A 279 11.54 -2.32 -7.12
N PHE A 280 12.68 -1.65 -6.99
CA PHE A 280 13.23 -1.31 -5.66
C PHE A 280 13.38 0.19 -5.41
N LYS A 281 13.41 1.00 -6.48
CA LYS A 281 13.59 2.45 -6.37
C LYS A 281 12.88 3.17 -7.51
N ILE A 282 12.15 4.23 -7.18
CA ILE A 282 11.69 5.22 -8.15
C ILE A 282 12.55 6.46 -7.98
N SER A 283 12.92 7.09 -9.10
CA SER A 283 13.66 8.36 -9.07
C SER A 283 13.33 9.18 -10.30
N ARG A 284 13.83 10.41 -10.36
CA ARG A 284 13.71 11.28 -11.53
C ARG A 284 15.08 11.76 -12.01
N ASP A 285 15.27 11.78 -13.32
CA ASP A 285 16.49 12.36 -13.91
C ASP A 285 16.47 13.90 -13.89
N GLU A 286 17.56 14.53 -14.33
CA GLU A 286 17.71 15.99 -14.37
C GLU A 286 16.63 16.69 -15.23
N GLN A 287 15.99 15.97 -16.16
CA GLN A 287 14.92 16.48 -17.00
C GLN A 287 13.53 16.28 -16.35
N GLY A 288 13.47 15.67 -15.17
CA GLY A 288 12.25 15.31 -14.47
C GLY A 288 11.60 14.01 -14.99
N SER A 289 12.28 13.28 -15.87
CA SER A 289 11.78 12.01 -16.40
C SER A 289 11.81 10.96 -15.30
N ARG A 290 10.69 10.28 -15.13
CA ARG A 290 10.54 9.19 -14.16
C ARG A 290 11.36 7.97 -14.57
N LEU A 291 12.10 7.43 -13.61
CA LEU A 291 12.95 6.24 -13.73
C LEU A 291 12.47 5.18 -12.74
N THR A 292 12.10 4.02 -13.27
CA THR A 292 11.78 2.82 -12.47
C THR A 292 13.03 1.94 -12.41
N HIS A 293 13.70 1.88 -11.27
CA HIS A 293 14.86 1.01 -11.08
C HIS A 293 14.41 -0.39 -10.71
N ILE A 294 14.90 -1.36 -11.48
CA ILE A 294 14.54 -2.76 -11.37
C ILE A 294 15.78 -3.66 -11.32
N LYS A 295 15.61 -4.83 -10.73
CA LYS A 295 16.45 -5.99 -10.98
C LYS A 295 15.65 -7.05 -11.73
N ILE A 296 16.20 -7.55 -12.83
CA ILE A 296 15.61 -8.69 -13.55
C ILE A 296 15.98 -9.96 -12.78
N THR A 297 14.97 -10.68 -12.33
CA THR A 297 15.07 -11.90 -11.53
C THR A 297 14.64 -13.14 -12.33
N GLY A 298 14.27 -12.98 -13.59
CA GLY A 298 13.94 -14.08 -14.50
C GLY A 298 13.85 -13.63 -15.94
N GLY A 299 14.20 -14.52 -16.87
CA GLY A 299 14.09 -14.29 -18.31
C GLY A 299 14.88 -13.08 -18.82
N SER A 300 14.28 -12.29 -19.70
CA SER A 300 14.89 -11.07 -20.25
C SER A 300 13.84 -10.00 -20.57
N LEU A 301 14.24 -8.74 -20.47
CA LEU A 301 13.43 -7.58 -20.82
C LEU A 301 13.96 -6.94 -22.09
N LYS A 302 13.07 -6.59 -23.02
CA LYS A 302 13.42 -5.85 -24.23
C LYS A 302 12.82 -4.46 -24.21
N VAL A 303 13.52 -3.51 -24.84
CA VAL A 303 12.92 -2.21 -25.14
C VAL A 303 11.64 -2.44 -25.94
N LYS A 304 10.61 -1.63 -25.67
CA LYS A 304 9.26 -1.74 -26.22
C LYS A 304 8.44 -2.93 -25.70
N THR A 305 8.87 -3.63 -24.65
CA THR A 305 7.96 -4.50 -23.90
C THR A 305 6.84 -3.66 -23.26
N SER A 306 5.61 -4.14 -23.36
CA SER A 306 4.43 -3.49 -22.77
C SER A 306 4.10 -4.13 -21.42
N PHE A 307 3.79 -3.28 -20.44
CA PHE A 307 3.25 -3.67 -19.14
C PHE A 307 1.82 -3.13 -19.05
N GLY A 308 0.85 -4.02 -18.80
CA GLY A 308 -0.57 -3.66 -18.84
C GLY A 308 -1.05 -3.16 -20.21
N GLU A 309 -2.12 -2.38 -20.23
CA GLU A 309 -2.81 -1.92 -21.45
C GLU A 309 -2.18 -0.65 -22.08
N LYS A 310 -1.41 0.13 -21.30
CA LYS A 310 -0.95 1.48 -21.68
C LYS A 310 0.53 1.77 -21.44
N GLU A 311 1.25 0.99 -20.63
CA GLU A 311 2.64 1.32 -20.28
C GLU A 311 3.62 0.54 -21.14
N LYS A 312 4.73 1.20 -21.47
CA LYS A 312 5.74 0.61 -22.36
C LYS A 312 7.12 1.06 -21.98
N VAL A 313 8.07 0.12 -22.06
CA VAL A 313 9.48 0.42 -21.84
C VAL A 313 10.02 1.20 -23.04
N ASP A 314 10.31 2.48 -22.83
CA ASP A 314 10.90 3.33 -23.87
C ASP A 314 12.40 3.13 -23.99
N GLN A 315 13.10 3.06 -22.84
CA GLN A 315 14.54 2.88 -22.75
C GLN A 315 14.89 2.01 -21.56
N ILE A 316 15.93 1.18 -21.73
CA ILE A 316 16.60 0.47 -20.64
C ILE A 316 17.95 1.14 -20.44
N ARG A 317 18.19 1.69 -19.25
CA ARG A 317 19.41 2.41 -18.87
C ARG A 317 20.15 1.64 -17.78
N VAL A 318 21.42 1.30 -18.00
CA VAL A 318 22.29 0.73 -16.97
C VAL A 318 23.23 1.83 -16.48
N TYR A 319 23.11 2.19 -15.20
CA TYR A 319 23.89 3.26 -14.58
C TYR A 319 25.20 2.74 -13.97
N SER A 320 26.24 3.55 -14.08
CA SER A 320 27.50 3.41 -13.36
C SER A 320 27.96 4.81 -12.91
N GLY A 321 27.75 5.11 -11.63
CA GLY A 321 27.83 6.47 -11.09
C GLY A 321 26.82 7.40 -11.77
N ALA A 322 27.26 8.59 -12.15
CA ALA A 322 26.41 9.57 -12.85
C ALA A 322 26.19 9.27 -14.36
N LYS A 323 26.88 8.27 -14.92
CA LYS A 323 26.79 7.93 -16.35
C LYS A 323 25.90 6.71 -16.55
N TYR A 324 25.27 6.61 -17.72
CA TYR A 324 24.52 5.42 -18.09
C TYR A 324 24.78 5.00 -19.54
N GLY A 325 24.66 3.69 -19.79
CA GLY A 325 24.58 3.10 -21.12
C GLY A 325 23.14 2.70 -21.43
N MET A 326 22.74 2.81 -22.71
CA MET A 326 21.46 2.28 -23.17
C MET A 326 21.63 0.85 -23.67
N GLN A 327 20.69 -0.02 -23.32
CA GLN A 327 20.66 -1.41 -23.79
C GLN A 327 19.31 -1.70 -24.48
N ASP A 328 19.35 -2.55 -25.50
CA ASP A 328 18.13 -3.00 -26.20
C ASP A 328 17.45 -4.17 -25.48
N VAL A 329 18.24 -4.98 -24.77
CA VAL A 329 17.83 -6.16 -24.02
C VAL A 329 18.62 -6.20 -22.71
N ALA A 330 17.95 -6.47 -21.60
CA ALA A 330 18.57 -6.76 -20.31
C ALA A 330 18.20 -8.18 -19.86
N GLU A 331 19.19 -8.93 -19.40
CA GLU A 331 19.07 -10.34 -18.99
C GLU A 331 18.92 -10.47 -17.47
N ALA A 332 18.50 -11.64 -17.00
CA ALA A 332 18.39 -11.93 -15.57
C ALA A 332 19.72 -11.67 -14.82
N GLY A 333 19.59 -11.12 -13.61
CA GLY A 333 20.70 -10.61 -12.79
C GLY A 333 21.06 -9.14 -13.07
N THR A 334 20.59 -8.54 -14.17
CA THR A 334 20.89 -7.14 -14.50
C THR A 334 20.07 -6.17 -13.64
N VAL A 335 20.74 -5.17 -13.06
CA VAL A 335 20.08 -4.02 -12.42
C VAL A 335 20.06 -2.85 -13.41
N CYS A 336 18.87 -2.34 -13.73
CA CYS A 336 18.69 -1.29 -14.72
C CYS A 336 17.52 -0.37 -14.37
N ALA A 337 17.48 0.81 -14.98
CA ALA A 337 16.36 1.73 -14.87
C ALA A 337 15.57 1.79 -16.18
N LEU A 338 14.25 1.80 -16.06
CA LEU A 338 13.30 1.89 -17.16
C LEU A 338 12.68 3.28 -17.23
N THR A 339 12.47 3.76 -18.45
CA THR A 339 11.63 4.94 -18.73
C THR A 339 10.32 4.51 -19.40
N GLY A 340 9.26 5.31 -19.22
CA GLY A 340 7.95 5.11 -19.86
C GLY A 340 6.90 4.40 -19.00
N LEU A 341 7.28 3.99 -17.78
CA LEU A 341 6.37 3.46 -16.77
C LEU A 341 5.95 4.57 -15.81
N SER A 342 4.65 4.67 -15.51
CA SER A 342 4.04 5.73 -14.71
C SER A 342 3.36 5.24 -13.44
N GLU A 343 2.91 3.98 -13.40
CA GLU A 343 2.11 3.43 -12.29
C GLU A 343 2.94 2.52 -11.36
N THR A 344 4.20 2.24 -11.67
CA THR A 344 5.00 1.28 -10.88
C THR A 344 5.40 1.81 -9.50
N ALA A 345 5.31 1.01 -8.44
CA ALA A 345 5.77 1.42 -7.11
C ALA A 345 7.02 0.64 -6.64
N ALA A 346 7.80 1.20 -5.71
CA ALA A 346 8.85 0.45 -5.05
C ALA A 346 8.25 -0.69 -4.22
N GLY A 347 8.83 -1.89 -4.31
CA GLY A 347 8.29 -3.12 -3.72
C GLY A 347 7.45 -3.96 -4.70
N GLN A 348 7.06 -3.40 -5.85
CA GLN A 348 6.23 -4.09 -6.82
C GLN A 348 7.01 -5.15 -7.61
N GLY A 349 6.40 -6.32 -7.80
CA GLY A 349 6.84 -7.37 -8.73
C GLY A 349 6.31 -7.13 -10.14
N LEU A 350 7.15 -7.33 -11.15
CA LEU A 350 6.78 -7.29 -12.56
C LEU A 350 6.96 -8.68 -13.19
N GLY A 351 6.01 -9.08 -14.05
CA GLY A 351 6.00 -10.40 -14.66
C GLY A 351 5.52 -11.46 -13.67
N GLU A 352 6.26 -12.56 -13.56
CA GLU A 352 5.96 -13.66 -12.60
C GLU A 352 6.48 -13.40 -11.18
N GLU A 353 7.16 -12.28 -10.96
CA GLU A 353 7.62 -11.88 -9.64
C GLU A 353 6.46 -11.39 -8.78
N LYS A 354 6.41 -11.81 -7.52
CA LYS A 354 5.41 -11.32 -6.56
C LYS A 354 5.83 -9.98 -5.96
N ASP A 355 4.85 -9.23 -5.51
CA ASP A 355 5.10 -8.05 -4.68
C ASP A 355 5.84 -8.43 -3.41
N LEU A 356 6.77 -7.58 -3.01
CA LEU A 356 7.55 -7.73 -1.79
C LEU A 356 6.69 -7.38 -0.58
N GLU A 357 6.95 -8.05 0.53
CA GLU A 357 6.35 -7.71 1.82
C GLU A 357 6.75 -6.28 2.25
N ALA A 358 5.93 -5.68 3.11
CA ALA A 358 6.21 -4.35 3.65
C ALA A 358 7.60 -4.31 4.32
N PRO A 359 8.33 -3.17 4.22
CA PRO A 359 9.61 -3.01 4.89
C PRO A 359 9.46 -3.22 6.41
N LEU A 360 10.49 -3.78 7.05
CA LEU A 360 10.50 -4.03 8.49
C LEU A 360 10.74 -2.75 9.28
N LEU A 361 11.29 -1.71 8.65
CA LEU A 361 11.48 -0.41 9.26
C LEU A 361 10.29 0.50 8.96
N GLU A 362 9.71 1.05 10.03
CA GLU A 362 8.63 2.04 9.98
C GLU A 362 9.10 3.38 10.58
N PRO A 363 8.66 4.52 10.04
CA PRO A 363 8.86 5.82 10.68
C PRO A 363 8.10 5.86 12.01
N VAL A 364 8.70 6.50 13.01
CA VAL A 364 8.07 6.71 14.33
C VAL A 364 7.72 8.17 14.59
N LEU A 365 8.13 9.07 13.71
CA LEU A 365 7.91 10.51 13.81
C LEU A 365 7.07 11.00 12.63
N SER A 366 6.15 11.91 12.92
CA SER A 366 5.46 12.72 11.91
C SER A 366 5.72 14.19 12.19
N ARG A 367 5.95 14.97 11.15
CA ARG A 367 6.14 16.43 11.24
C ARG A 367 5.20 17.13 10.28
N SER A 368 4.70 18.28 10.69
CA SER A 368 4.01 19.19 9.79
C SER A 368 5.01 19.92 8.89
N VAL A 369 4.65 20.10 7.62
CA VAL A 369 5.41 20.85 6.63
C VAL A 369 4.86 22.27 6.57
N ILE A 370 5.67 23.22 7.02
CA ILE A 370 5.34 24.65 7.01
C ILE A 370 5.78 25.21 5.65
N LEU A 371 4.79 25.58 4.84
CA LEU A 371 4.99 26.16 3.52
C LEU A 371 5.26 27.67 3.62
N PRO A 372 6.05 28.26 2.69
CA PRO A 372 6.28 29.69 2.67
C PRO A 372 5.00 30.46 2.31
N GLU A 373 4.86 31.68 2.82
CA GLU A 373 3.67 32.52 2.62
C GLU A 373 3.35 32.72 1.12
N GLY A 374 2.08 32.55 0.75
CA GLY A 374 1.61 32.70 -0.63
C GLY A 374 1.79 31.48 -1.53
N THR A 375 2.26 30.34 -0.99
CA THR A 375 2.35 29.08 -1.74
C THR A 375 0.99 28.42 -1.91
N ASP A 376 0.70 27.95 -3.13
CA ASP A 376 -0.49 27.15 -3.44
C ASP A 376 -0.36 25.74 -2.83
N VAL A 377 -1.16 25.45 -1.81
CA VAL A 377 -1.15 24.19 -1.05
C VAL A 377 -1.39 22.96 -1.96
N PRO A 378 -2.44 22.89 -2.79
CA PRO A 378 -2.60 21.82 -3.78
C PRO A 378 -1.42 21.62 -4.74
N LYS A 379 -0.72 22.69 -5.12
CA LYS A 379 0.50 22.57 -5.94
C LYS A 379 1.65 21.98 -5.14
N ALA A 380 1.88 22.48 -3.93
CA ALA A 380 2.91 21.97 -3.03
C ALA A 380 2.68 20.48 -2.70
N LEU A 381 1.46 20.10 -2.35
CA LEU A 381 1.10 18.71 -2.07
C LEU A 381 1.40 17.79 -3.26
N ARG A 382 1.09 18.20 -4.49
CA ARG A 382 1.43 17.42 -5.70
C ARG A 382 2.94 17.26 -5.92
N GLN A 383 3.75 18.25 -5.56
CA GLN A 383 5.21 18.18 -5.65
C GLN A 383 5.78 17.29 -4.54
N LEU A 384 5.27 17.43 -3.31
CA LEU A 384 5.65 16.60 -2.18
C LEU A 384 5.26 15.14 -2.40
N LYS A 385 4.09 14.85 -2.97
CA LYS A 385 3.68 13.50 -3.39
C LYS A 385 4.65 12.84 -4.39
N GLN A 386 5.43 13.61 -5.16
CA GLN A 386 6.50 13.03 -5.98
C GLN A 386 7.69 12.58 -5.14
N LEU A 387 7.93 13.17 -3.98
CA LEU A 387 8.93 12.67 -3.04
C LEU A 387 8.46 11.40 -2.35
N GLU A 388 7.18 11.32 -1.98
CA GLU A 388 6.59 10.06 -1.47
C GLU A 388 6.68 8.93 -2.50
N GLU A 389 6.56 9.25 -3.80
CA GLU A 389 6.78 8.26 -4.86
C GLU A 389 8.22 7.70 -4.87
N GLU A 390 9.22 8.53 -4.55
CA GLU A 390 10.64 8.13 -4.45
C GLU A 390 10.95 7.44 -3.10
N ASP A 391 10.27 7.85 -2.02
CA ASP A 391 10.36 7.27 -0.68
C ASP A 391 8.98 7.07 -0.06
N PRO A 392 8.37 5.88 -0.24
CA PRO A 392 7.00 5.60 0.21
C PRO A 392 6.76 5.78 1.71
N LEU A 393 7.80 5.63 2.53
CA LEU A 393 7.72 5.78 3.99
C LEU A 393 7.54 7.23 4.44
N LEU A 394 7.59 8.22 3.52
CA LEU A 394 7.28 9.60 3.86
C LEU A 394 5.79 9.83 4.16
N HIS A 395 4.90 8.94 3.69
CA HIS A 395 3.45 8.95 3.95
C HIS A 395 2.86 10.37 4.06
N ILE A 396 2.87 11.10 2.95
CA ILE A 396 2.56 12.52 2.93
C ILE A 396 1.05 12.69 2.85
N VAL A 397 0.42 13.19 3.91
CA VAL A 397 -1.04 13.31 3.98
C VAL A 397 -1.44 14.77 4.20
N TRP A 398 -2.52 15.18 3.55
CA TRP A 398 -3.18 16.44 3.88
C TRP A 398 -4.12 16.19 5.05
N ASN A 399 -3.87 16.84 6.18
CA ASN A 399 -4.77 16.81 7.31
C ASN A 399 -5.81 17.92 7.14
N SER A 400 -7.05 17.55 6.78
CA SER A 400 -8.15 18.49 6.55
C SER A 400 -8.60 19.22 7.81
N ARG A 401 -8.44 18.60 8.99
CA ARG A 401 -8.86 19.17 10.28
C ARG A 401 -7.90 20.26 10.76
N LEU A 402 -6.60 20.03 10.58
CA LEU A 402 -5.54 20.95 11.00
C LEU A 402 -5.09 21.90 9.89
N GLU A 403 -5.60 21.71 8.68
CA GLU A 403 -5.22 22.46 7.47
C GLU A 403 -3.69 22.45 7.23
N GLU A 404 -3.03 21.32 7.48
CA GLU A 404 -1.59 21.17 7.34
C GLU A 404 -1.20 19.92 6.54
N ILE A 405 -0.02 19.96 5.94
CA ILE A 405 0.60 18.78 5.31
C ILE A 405 1.42 18.06 6.38
N GLN A 406 1.15 16.78 6.60
CA GLN A 406 1.93 15.93 7.50
C GLN A 406 2.81 14.97 6.70
N MET A 407 4.02 14.74 7.19
CA MET A 407 5.02 13.88 6.59
C MET A 407 5.69 13.03 7.66
N GLN A 408 5.79 11.73 7.42
CA GLN A 408 6.45 10.78 8.31
C GLN A 408 7.96 10.75 8.02
N LEU A 409 8.77 10.66 9.08
CA LEU A 409 10.22 10.78 9.03
C LEU A 409 10.89 9.80 9.99
N MET A 410 12.10 9.37 9.64
CA MET A 410 12.95 8.49 10.45
C MET A 410 13.74 9.27 11.50
N GLY A 411 14.12 10.53 11.20
CA GLY A 411 14.95 11.33 12.10
C GLY A 411 15.18 12.77 11.63
N GLU A 412 15.99 13.50 12.40
CA GLU A 412 16.23 14.93 12.21
C GLU A 412 17.17 15.24 11.02
N VAL A 413 18.14 14.37 10.73
CA VAL A 413 19.04 14.53 9.58
C VAL A 413 18.25 14.39 8.27
N GLN A 414 17.26 13.50 8.24
CA GLN A 414 16.34 13.38 7.10
C GLN A 414 15.60 14.69 6.83
N THR A 415 15.20 15.41 7.89
CA THR A 415 14.48 16.68 7.79
C THR A 415 15.31 17.72 7.04
N GLU A 416 16.59 17.87 7.39
CA GLU A 416 17.51 18.80 6.71
C GLU A 416 17.73 18.44 5.24
N VAL A 417 17.90 17.15 4.95
CA VAL A 417 18.03 16.66 3.57
C VAL A 417 16.79 16.98 2.75
N LEU A 418 15.60 16.73 3.29
CA LEU A 418 14.34 17.01 2.62
C LEU A 418 14.14 18.51 2.41
N LYS A 419 14.47 19.37 3.39
CA LYS A 419 14.46 20.83 3.21
C LYS A 419 15.34 21.24 2.02
N SER A 420 16.59 20.77 1.99
CA SER A 420 17.53 21.06 0.91
C SER A 420 17.02 20.57 -0.44
N MET A 421 16.47 19.35 -0.50
CA MET A 421 15.95 18.75 -1.72
C MET A 421 14.73 19.52 -2.25
N ILE A 422 13.79 19.89 -1.37
CA ILE A 422 12.58 20.63 -1.73
C ILE A 422 12.96 22.04 -2.23
N ALA A 423 13.90 22.70 -1.57
CA ALA A 423 14.42 24.00 -1.99
C ALA A 423 15.09 23.93 -3.38
N GLU A 424 15.99 22.97 -3.60
CA GLU A 424 16.71 22.83 -4.88
C GLU A 424 15.79 22.40 -6.03
N ARG A 425 14.94 21.40 -5.81
CA ARG A 425 14.13 20.77 -6.87
C ARG A 425 12.85 21.55 -7.18
N TYR A 426 12.19 22.09 -6.16
CA TYR A 426 10.88 22.75 -6.32
C TYR A 426 10.92 24.25 -6.08
N GLN A 427 12.09 24.83 -5.73
CA GLN A 427 12.25 26.26 -5.44
C GLN A 427 11.30 26.70 -4.32
N MET A 428 11.21 25.87 -3.28
CA MET A 428 10.31 26.06 -2.16
C MET A 428 11.09 25.90 -0.85
N ASP A 429 11.22 27.00 -0.11
CA ASP A 429 11.87 26.99 1.20
C ASP A 429 10.84 26.58 2.26
N VAL A 430 10.86 25.29 2.62
CA VAL A 430 9.95 24.73 3.63
C VAL A 430 10.62 24.63 5.00
N GLU A 431 9.81 24.80 6.04
CA GLU A 431 10.20 24.51 7.42
C GLU A 431 9.43 23.29 7.92
N PHE A 432 9.95 22.61 8.93
CA PHE A 432 9.26 21.48 9.56
C PHE A 432 8.90 21.84 10.99
N GLY A 433 7.65 21.58 11.37
CA GLY A 433 7.13 21.79 12.72
C GLY A 433 7.70 20.81 13.74
N ALA A 434 7.14 20.87 14.96
CA ALA A 434 7.47 19.91 16.01
C ALA A 434 7.09 18.49 15.59
N GLY A 435 7.95 17.52 15.95
CA GLY A 435 7.65 16.10 15.75
C GLY A 435 6.51 15.65 16.66
N ARG A 436 5.49 15.03 16.08
CA ARG A 436 4.49 14.26 16.80
C ARG A 436 4.84 12.79 16.71
N ILE A 437 4.65 12.08 17.82
CA ILE A 437 4.78 10.63 17.86
C ILE A 437 3.64 10.01 17.07
N MET A 438 3.96 9.03 16.24
CA MET A 438 2.95 8.20 15.59
C MET A 438 2.42 7.21 16.63
N TYR A 439 1.21 7.45 17.13
CA TYR A 439 0.51 6.51 17.99
C TYR A 439 -0.27 5.51 17.12
N LYS A 440 -0.60 4.34 17.69
CA LYS A 440 -1.53 3.36 17.12
C LYS A 440 -2.63 3.07 18.14
N GLU A 441 -3.73 2.48 17.72
CA GLU A 441 -4.81 2.06 18.62
C GLU A 441 -5.03 0.54 18.53
N THR A 442 -5.51 -0.07 19.61
CA THR A 442 -5.94 -1.47 19.64
C THR A 442 -7.08 -1.65 20.62
N ILE A 443 -7.62 -2.86 20.75
CA ILE A 443 -8.66 -3.20 21.72
C ILE A 443 -8.12 -4.13 22.82
N ALA A 444 -8.67 -4.03 24.03
CA ALA A 444 -8.32 -4.90 25.16
C ALA A 444 -9.26 -6.11 25.33
N ASP A 445 -10.50 -5.99 24.85
CA ASP A 445 -11.57 -6.98 24.95
C ASP A 445 -12.06 -7.44 23.58
N THR A 446 -12.82 -8.53 23.54
CA THR A 446 -13.42 -9.05 22.29
C THR A 446 -14.82 -8.50 22.11
N VAL A 447 -15.10 -7.92 20.94
CA VAL A 447 -16.39 -7.30 20.62
C VAL A 447 -16.94 -7.77 19.28
N THR A 448 -18.24 -7.57 19.06
CA THR A 448 -18.88 -7.81 17.76
C THR A 448 -19.42 -6.49 17.20
N GLY A 449 -18.73 -5.97 16.20
CA GLY A 449 -19.13 -4.77 15.48
C GLY A 449 -20.22 -5.07 14.45
N VAL A 450 -21.27 -4.26 14.42
CA VAL A 450 -22.39 -4.40 13.48
C VAL A 450 -22.46 -3.17 12.59
N GLY A 451 -22.40 -3.39 11.29
CA GLY A 451 -22.52 -2.36 10.28
C GLY A 451 -23.70 -2.63 9.36
N HIS A 452 -24.60 -1.67 9.30
CA HIS A 452 -25.78 -1.75 8.45
C HIS A 452 -25.85 -0.54 7.51
N TYR A 453 -26.11 -0.80 6.24
CA TYR A 453 -26.21 0.21 5.20
C TYR A 453 -27.40 -0.10 4.29
N GLU A 454 -28.51 0.60 4.54
CA GLU A 454 -29.76 0.46 3.78
C GLU A 454 -30.34 1.84 3.41
N PRO A 455 -29.66 2.63 2.55
CA PRO A 455 -30.33 3.74 1.86
C PRO A 455 -31.34 3.21 0.83
N LEU A 456 -32.16 4.10 0.26
CA LEU A 456 -33.27 3.70 -0.60
C LEU A 456 -32.83 2.79 -1.77
N ARG A 457 -33.33 1.54 -1.80
CA ARG A 457 -32.98 0.48 -2.78
C ARG A 457 -31.55 -0.07 -2.68
N HIS A 458 -30.86 0.17 -1.57
CA HIS A 458 -29.59 -0.42 -1.20
C HIS A 458 -29.77 -1.31 0.03
N TYR A 459 -28.95 -2.35 0.19
CA TYR A 459 -28.96 -3.18 1.41
C TYR A 459 -27.62 -3.89 1.58
N ALA A 460 -26.96 -3.68 2.71
CA ALA A 460 -25.87 -4.53 3.18
C ALA A 460 -25.84 -4.55 4.71
N GLU A 461 -25.58 -5.73 5.27
CA GLU A 461 -25.34 -5.89 6.70
C GLU A 461 -24.13 -6.79 6.91
N VAL A 462 -23.23 -6.37 7.80
CA VAL A 462 -21.95 -7.03 8.08
C VAL A 462 -21.73 -7.06 9.59
N HIS A 463 -21.38 -8.23 10.10
CA HIS A 463 -21.05 -8.46 11.51
C HIS A 463 -19.60 -8.92 11.58
N LEU A 464 -18.79 -8.20 12.36
CA LEU A 464 -17.36 -8.45 12.50
C LEU A 464 -17.04 -8.72 13.97
N ARG A 465 -16.51 -9.91 14.26
CA ARG A 465 -15.90 -10.19 15.56
C ARG A 465 -14.49 -9.63 15.57
N MET A 466 -14.19 -8.74 16.50
CA MET A 466 -12.88 -8.12 16.68
C MET A 466 -12.28 -8.62 17.99
N GLU A 467 -11.09 -9.22 17.90
CA GLU A 467 -10.39 -9.85 19.01
C GLU A 467 -9.00 -9.21 19.16
N PRO A 468 -8.48 -8.99 20.38
CA PRO A 468 -7.11 -8.55 20.58
C PRO A 468 -6.12 -9.55 19.98
N GLY A 469 -5.14 -9.06 19.22
CA GLY A 469 -4.05 -9.83 18.63
C GLY A 469 -2.79 -9.82 19.48
N GLU A 470 -1.81 -10.62 19.08
CA GLU A 470 -0.46 -10.52 19.66
C GLU A 470 0.18 -9.18 19.27
N ARG A 471 1.05 -8.64 20.14
CA ARG A 471 1.70 -7.36 19.87
C ARG A 471 2.60 -7.44 18.64
N GLY A 472 2.45 -6.49 17.73
CA GLY A 472 3.15 -6.47 16.45
C GLY A 472 2.60 -7.47 15.42
N SER A 473 1.45 -8.11 15.68
CA SER A 473 0.80 -8.98 14.69
C SER A 473 0.09 -8.20 13.57
N GLY A 474 -0.13 -6.90 13.75
CA GLY A 474 -0.87 -6.08 12.79
C GLY A 474 -2.35 -6.45 12.74
N LEU A 475 -3.01 -6.20 11.61
CA LEU A 475 -4.40 -6.58 11.39
C LEU A 475 -4.48 -7.93 10.69
N VAL A 476 -5.15 -8.90 11.33
CA VAL A 476 -5.40 -10.22 10.76
C VAL A 476 -6.86 -10.33 10.38
N PHE A 477 -7.14 -10.54 9.10
CA PHE A 477 -8.51 -10.66 8.59
C PHE A 477 -8.87 -12.12 8.34
N GLY A 478 -10.08 -12.52 8.71
CA GLY A 478 -10.58 -13.87 8.52
C GLY A 478 -12.08 -13.93 8.24
N THR A 479 -12.56 -15.11 7.86
CA THR A 479 -14.00 -15.40 7.74
C THR A 479 -14.31 -16.68 8.51
N ASP A 480 -15.42 -16.64 9.24
CA ASP A 480 -16.08 -17.75 9.94
C ASP A 480 -17.55 -17.83 9.49
N CYS A 481 -17.87 -17.21 8.36
CA CYS A 481 -19.23 -17.11 7.83
C CYS A 481 -19.50 -18.25 6.85
N SER A 482 -20.60 -18.99 7.06
CA SER A 482 -21.05 -20.04 6.12
C SER A 482 -21.40 -19.44 4.76
N GLU A 483 -21.07 -20.14 3.68
CA GLU A 483 -21.53 -19.78 2.32
C GLU A 483 -23.06 -19.78 2.19
N ASP A 484 -23.76 -20.48 3.09
CA ASP A 484 -25.23 -20.46 3.17
C ASP A 484 -25.78 -19.12 3.70
N ASN A 485 -25.00 -18.42 4.54
CA ASN A 485 -25.39 -17.13 5.12
C ASN A 485 -25.04 -15.97 4.19
N LEU A 486 -23.86 -16.03 3.55
CA LEU A 486 -23.40 -15.02 2.60
C LEU A 486 -22.52 -15.66 1.53
N ASP A 487 -22.84 -15.43 0.26
CA ASP A 487 -22.07 -15.96 -0.87
C ASP A 487 -20.57 -15.62 -0.73
N GLY A 488 -19.70 -16.58 -1.05
CA GLY A 488 -18.25 -16.41 -0.94
C GLY A 488 -17.68 -15.23 -1.77
N ASN A 489 -18.39 -14.78 -2.80
CA ASN A 489 -18.02 -13.57 -3.56
C ASN A 489 -18.14 -12.30 -2.71
N TRP A 490 -19.22 -12.18 -1.93
CA TRP A 490 -19.44 -11.05 -1.03
C TRP A 490 -18.51 -11.10 0.18
N GLN A 491 -18.24 -12.30 0.70
CA GLN A 491 -17.24 -12.46 1.76
C GLN A 491 -15.86 -11.96 1.32
N ARG A 492 -15.41 -12.34 0.12
CA ARG A 492 -14.15 -11.83 -0.47
C ARG A 492 -14.17 -10.32 -0.66
N LEU A 493 -15.31 -9.76 -1.05
CA LEU A 493 -15.47 -8.31 -1.22
C LEU A 493 -15.33 -7.57 0.12
N ILE A 494 -15.99 -8.06 1.18
CA ILE A 494 -15.86 -7.49 2.54
C ILE A 494 -14.40 -7.53 3.01
N LEU A 495 -13.73 -8.68 2.84
CA LEU A 495 -12.30 -8.81 3.19
C LEU A 495 -11.42 -7.84 2.38
N THR A 496 -11.73 -7.65 1.09
CA THR A 496 -11.04 -6.67 0.25
C THR A 496 -11.22 -5.25 0.81
N HIS A 497 -12.43 -4.87 1.21
CA HIS A 497 -12.68 -3.56 1.82
C HIS A 497 -12.03 -3.39 3.20
N LEU A 498 -11.89 -4.46 3.97
CA LEU A 498 -11.12 -4.43 5.21
C LEU A 498 -9.63 -4.15 4.96
N MET A 499 -9.07 -4.68 3.87
CA MET A 499 -7.64 -4.56 3.52
C MET A 499 -7.30 -3.30 2.69
N GLU A 500 -8.27 -2.68 2.01
CA GLU A 500 -7.97 -1.60 1.05
C GLU A 500 -7.66 -0.24 1.70
N LYS A 501 -8.05 -0.04 2.96
CA LYS A 501 -7.93 1.24 3.68
C LYS A 501 -7.44 0.99 5.11
N GLU A 502 -6.58 1.88 5.58
CA GLU A 502 -6.21 1.99 7.00
C GLU A 502 -7.40 2.54 7.82
N HIS A 503 -7.84 1.80 8.83
CA HIS A 503 -9.01 2.18 9.64
C HIS A 503 -8.58 3.05 10.81
N PRO A 504 -9.17 4.25 10.99
CA PRO A 504 -8.88 5.08 12.14
C PRO A 504 -9.56 4.51 13.39
N GLY A 505 -8.84 4.58 14.51
CA GLY A 505 -9.33 4.29 15.85
C GLY A 505 -10.26 5.39 16.38
N VAL A 506 -10.90 5.12 17.51
CA VAL A 506 -11.95 5.98 18.08
C VAL A 506 -11.43 6.92 19.17
N LEU A 507 -10.24 6.68 19.73
CA LEU A 507 -9.68 7.50 20.79
C LEU A 507 -8.99 8.75 20.24
N ALA A 508 -8.03 8.55 19.34
CA ALA A 508 -7.17 9.60 18.82
C ALA A 508 -7.29 9.75 17.30
N GLY A 509 -8.09 8.90 16.65
CA GLY A 509 -8.18 8.84 15.18
C GLY A 509 -6.94 8.20 14.57
N MET A 510 -6.15 7.47 15.37
CA MET A 510 -4.89 6.87 14.94
C MET A 510 -5.13 5.48 14.36
N PRO A 511 -4.27 4.98 13.45
CA PRO A 511 -4.45 3.67 12.85
C PRO A 511 -4.59 2.54 13.85
N ILE A 512 -5.55 1.64 13.62
CA ILE A 512 -5.71 0.44 14.45
C ILE A 512 -4.70 -0.66 14.08
N THR A 513 -4.24 -1.42 15.08
CA THR A 513 -3.27 -2.53 14.92
C THR A 513 -3.50 -3.62 15.96
N ASP A 514 -2.82 -4.76 15.78
CA ASP A 514 -2.77 -5.88 16.71
C ASP A 514 -4.16 -6.43 17.03
N MET A 515 -4.95 -6.68 15.99
CA MET A 515 -6.35 -7.12 16.12
C MET A 515 -6.66 -8.18 15.06
N LYS A 516 -7.46 -9.17 15.44
CA LYS A 516 -8.05 -10.12 14.52
C LYS A 516 -9.50 -9.74 14.24
N ILE A 517 -9.80 -9.42 12.98
CA ILE A 517 -11.15 -9.06 12.53
C ILE A 517 -11.71 -10.21 11.69
N THR A 518 -12.73 -10.89 12.23
CA THR A 518 -13.34 -12.07 11.62
C THR A 518 -14.77 -11.77 11.19
N LEU A 519 -15.08 -11.97 9.90
CA LEU A 519 -16.45 -11.93 9.41
C LEU A 519 -17.23 -13.13 9.95
N THR A 520 -18.22 -12.88 10.80
CA THR A 520 -19.06 -13.93 11.40
C THR A 520 -20.38 -14.09 10.68
N ALA A 521 -21.04 -12.97 10.36
CA ALA A 521 -22.30 -12.96 9.66
C ALA A 521 -22.38 -11.78 8.68
N GLY A 522 -23.20 -11.94 7.66
CA GLY A 522 -23.53 -10.86 6.75
C GLY A 522 -24.77 -11.21 5.94
N LYS A 523 -25.40 -10.20 5.35
CA LYS A 523 -26.61 -10.39 4.57
C LYS A 523 -26.64 -9.46 3.37
N ALA A 524 -26.90 -10.06 2.21
CA ALA A 524 -27.15 -9.37 0.96
C ALA A 524 -28.62 -9.52 0.54
N HIS A 525 -29.10 -8.56 -0.23
CA HIS A 525 -30.37 -8.60 -0.94
C HIS A 525 -30.14 -8.77 -2.44
N LEU A 526 -30.75 -9.81 -3.02
CA LEU A 526 -30.54 -10.25 -4.42
C LEU A 526 -30.69 -9.17 -5.52
N LYS A 527 -31.41 -8.08 -5.23
CA LYS A 527 -31.66 -7.00 -6.20
C LYS A 527 -31.13 -5.64 -5.79
N HIS A 528 -30.85 -5.47 -4.50
CA HIS A 528 -30.63 -4.16 -3.90
C HIS A 528 -29.24 -4.08 -3.27
N THR A 529 -28.41 -5.11 -3.38
CA THR A 529 -27.03 -5.04 -2.91
C THR A 529 -26.11 -4.81 -4.07
N GLU A 530 -25.38 -3.71 -4.01
CA GLU A 530 -24.30 -3.38 -4.93
C GLU A 530 -22.95 -3.48 -4.21
N GLY A 531 -21.85 -3.55 -4.98
CA GLY A 531 -20.52 -3.67 -4.38
C GLY A 531 -20.16 -2.52 -3.42
N GLY A 532 -20.66 -1.31 -3.69
CA GLY A 532 -20.44 -0.15 -2.82
C GLY A 532 -21.15 -0.22 -1.46
N ASP A 533 -22.21 -1.02 -1.34
CA ASP A 533 -23.00 -1.11 -0.10
C ASP A 533 -22.24 -1.88 0.99
N PHE A 534 -21.60 -2.99 0.60
CA PHE A 534 -20.76 -3.76 1.51
C PHE A 534 -19.55 -2.96 1.98
N ARG A 535 -18.99 -2.08 1.15
CA ARG A 535 -17.93 -1.16 1.57
C ARG A 535 -18.38 -0.28 2.75
N GLN A 536 -19.55 0.35 2.62
CA GLN A 536 -20.10 1.21 3.66
C GLN A 536 -20.47 0.43 4.92
N ALA A 537 -21.13 -0.72 4.78
CA ALA A 537 -21.49 -1.57 5.92
C ALA A 537 -20.24 -2.07 6.66
N THR A 538 -19.18 -2.46 5.93
CA THR A 538 -17.94 -2.96 6.52
C THR A 538 -17.24 -1.90 7.37
N TYR A 539 -17.08 -0.68 6.85
CA TYR A 539 -16.43 0.41 7.60
C TYR A 539 -17.22 0.79 8.86
N ARG A 540 -18.55 0.81 8.76
CA ARG A 540 -19.43 1.07 9.90
C ARG A 540 -19.37 -0.06 10.94
N ALA A 541 -19.24 -1.31 10.51
CA ALA A 541 -19.09 -2.44 11.43
C ALA A 541 -17.80 -2.33 12.26
N VAL A 542 -16.67 -2.02 11.61
CA VAL A 542 -15.40 -1.78 12.29
C VAL A 542 -15.55 -0.62 13.28
N ARG A 543 -16.08 0.51 12.81
CA ARG A 543 -16.22 1.71 13.64
C ARG A 543 -17.13 1.51 14.84
N GLN A 544 -18.28 0.89 14.64
CA GLN A 544 -19.27 0.62 15.67
C GLN A 544 -18.72 -0.32 16.75
N GLY A 545 -17.99 -1.38 16.36
CA GLY A 545 -17.41 -2.27 17.36
C GLY A 545 -16.22 -1.63 18.09
N LEU A 546 -15.42 -0.77 17.45
CA LEU A 546 -14.39 0.02 18.14
C LEU A 546 -14.99 0.95 19.21
N MET A 547 -16.16 1.53 18.96
CA MET A 547 -16.89 2.34 19.96
C MET A 547 -17.38 1.50 21.15
N GLN A 548 -17.63 0.20 20.95
CA GLN A 548 -18.06 -0.71 22.01
C GLN A 548 -16.89 -1.30 22.80
N ALA A 549 -15.72 -1.42 22.17
CA ALA A 549 -14.53 -2.01 22.78
C ALA A 549 -13.85 -1.06 23.76
N GLU A 550 -13.12 -1.65 24.70
CA GLU A 550 -12.10 -0.96 25.48
C GLU A 550 -10.88 -0.69 24.58
N SER A 551 -10.94 0.45 23.89
CA SER A 551 -9.83 0.92 23.05
C SER A 551 -8.65 1.39 23.90
N VAL A 552 -7.43 1.09 23.45
CA VAL A 552 -6.17 1.43 24.13
C VAL A 552 -5.24 2.14 23.15
N LEU A 553 -4.70 3.28 23.58
CA LEU A 553 -3.69 4.00 22.80
C LEU A 553 -2.33 3.36 22.99
N LEU A 554 -1.61 3.16 21.89
CA LEU A 554 -0.28 2.59 21.85
C LEU A 554 0.72 3.63 21.39
N GLU A 555 1.88 3.64 22.04
CA GLU A 555 3.02 4.44 21.63
C GLU A 555 4.22 3.54 21.28
N PRO A 556 5.12 4.00 20.40
CA PRO A 556 6.32 3.27 20.07
C PRO A 556 7.33 3.33 21.22
N TRP A 557 8.05 2.22 21.45
CA TRP A 557 9.10 2.11 22.45
C TRP A 557 10.45 1.76 21.81
N TYR A 558 11.51 2.39 22.30
CA TYR A 558 12.88 1.99 22.01
C TYR A 558 13.35 0.93 23.00
N VAL A 559 14.04 -0.10 22.50
CA VAL A 559 15.08 -0.80 23.25
C VAL A 559 16.34 0.06 23.17
N PHE A 560 16.96 0.32 24.31
CA PHE A 560 18.19 1.08 24.38
C PHE A 560 19.33 0.24 24.93
N HIS A 561 20.54 0.55 24.46
CA HIS A 561 21.79 0.08 24.99
C HIS A 561 22.67 1.28 25.29
N LEU A 562 22.96 1.51 26.56
CA LEU A 562 23.61 2.70 27.05
C LEU A 562 24.94 2.34 27.72
N GLU A 563 26.03 2.63 27.03
CA GLU A 563 27.39 2.50 27.56
C GLU A 563 27.80 3.80 28.27
N LEU A 564 28.30 3.67 29.49
CA LEU A 564 28.61 4.78 30.37
C LEU A 564 29.92 4.54 31.13
N PRO A 565 30.61 5.58 31.60
CA PRO A 565 31.52 5.44 32.73
C PRO A 565 30.78 4.95 33.98
N ALA A 566 31.39 4.05 34.75
CA ALA A 566 30.81 3.47 35.96
C ALA A 566 30.29 4.52 36.97
N GLU A 567 30.92 5.70 37.03
CA GLU A 567 30.55 6.81 37.90
C GLU A 567 29.19 7.46 37.55
N GLN A 568 28.75 7.34 36.29
CA GLN A 568 27.55 8.01 35.76
C GLN A 568 26.32 7.09 35.69
N VAL A 569 26.46 5.82 36.06
CA VAL A 569 25.38 4.81 36.01
C VAL A 569 24.19 5.23 36.86
N GLY A 570 24.43 5.71 38.08
CA GLY A 570 23.35 6.11 38.99
C GLY A 570 22.49 7.26 38.43
N ARG A 571 23.12 8.20 37.71
CA ARG A 571 22.39 9.27 37.02
C ARG A 571 21.57 8.72 35.86
N ALA A 572 22.18 7.90 35.01
CA ALA A 572 21.50 7.30 33.87
C ALA A 572 20.28 6.47 34.29
N MET A 573 20.37 5.70 35.38
CA MET A 573 19.24 4.96 35.93
C MET A 573 18.10 5.89 36.38
N ALA A 574 18.44 7.00 37.06
CA ALA A 574 17.44 7.98 37.48
C ALA A 574 16.77 8.68 36.28
N ASP A 575 17.54 9.03 35.25
CA ASP A 575 17.04 9.67 34.03
C ASP A 575 16.10 8.72 33.27
N VAL A 576 16.46 7.45 33.11
CA VAL A 576 15.60 6.45 32.45
C VAL A 576 14.29 6.23 33.22
N GLN A 577 14.34 6.14 34.56
CA GLN A 577 13.11 6.01 35.36
C GLN A 577 12.22 7.25 35.25
N LYS A 578 12.82 8.44 35.21
CA LYS A 578 12.09 9.71 35.04
C LYS A 578 11.41 9.79 33.67
N ARG A 579 12.00 9.15 32.66
CA ARG A 579 11.49 9.02 31.28
C ARG A 579 10.59 7.79 31.09
N TYR A 580 10.03 7.24 32.18
CA TYR A 580 9.12 6.09 32.18
C TYR A 580 9.71 4.80 31.58
N GLY A 581 11.03 4.72 31.46
CA GLY A 581 11.73 3.55 30.96
C GLY A 581 11.93 2.47 32.03
N THR A 582 12.08 1.24 31.55
CA THR A 582 12.46 0.07 32.35
C THR A 582 13.84 -0.42 31.93
N PHE A 583 14.64 -0.94 32.85
CA PHE A 583 15.98 -1.44 32.55
C PHE A 583 16.33 -2.69 33.34
N GLU A 584 17.32 -3.40 32.83
CA GLU A 584 17.96 -4.53 33.49
C GLU A 584 19.07 -4.06 34.44
N ALA A 585 19.58 -4.98 35.26
CA ALA A 585 20.70 -4.67 36.13
C ALA A 585 21.94 -4.27 35.29
N PRO A 586 22.62 -3.16 35.63
CA PRO A 586 23.76 -2.69 34.85
C PRO A 586 24.89 -3.73 34.89
N LEU A 587 25.42 -4.05 33.71
CA LEU A 587 26.59 -4.92 33.56
C LEU A 587 27.85 -4.07 33.69
N MET A 588 28.69 -4.40 34.67
CA MET A 588 29.92 -3.66 34.93
C MET A 588 31.10 -4.32 34.20
N GLU A 589 31.74 -3.58 33.30
CA GLU A 589 32.92 -3.99 32.55
C GLU A 589 34.09 -3.04 32.86
N GLY A 590 34.76 -3.30 33.98
CA GLY A 590 35.90 -2.48 34.42
C GLY A 590 35.48 -1.05 34.78
N GLU A 591 36.00 -0.06 34.05
CA GLU A 591 35.65 1.37 34.22
C GLU A 591 34.36 1.77 33.48
N ARG A 592 33.80 0.86 32.69
CA ARG A 592 32.58 1.06 31.93
C ARG A 592 31.44 0.25 32.50
N ALA A 593 30.23 0.71 32.22
CA ALA A 593 29.01 0.06 32.60
C ALA A 593 28.03 0.14 31.44
N VAL A 594 27.28 -0.93 31.28
CA VAL A 594 26.30 -1.09 30.22
C VAL A 594 24.93 -1.20 30.85
N LEU A 595 24.04 -0.28 30.48
CA LEU A 595 22.65 -0.28 30.90
C LEU A 595 21.77 -0.59 29.70
N SER A 596 21.07 -1.71 29.74
CA SER A 596 20.12 -2.12 28.72
C SER A 596 18.70 -2.00 29.25
N GLY A 597 17.77 -1.59 28.40
CA GLY A 597 16.38 -1.44 28.80
C GLY A 597 15.49 -1.02 27.64
N ARG A 598 14.29 -0.55 27.98
CA ARG A 598 13.32 -0.01 27.04
C ARG A 598 12.65 1.25 27.58
N ALA A 599 12.32 2.19 26.71
CA ALA A 599 11.68 3.45 27.08
C ALA A 599 10.80 3.99 25.93
N PRO A 600 9.76 4.79 26.23
CA PRO A 600 8.95 5.45 25.22
C PRO A 600 9.78 6.32 24.27
N VAL A 601 9.44 6.32 22.98
CA VAL A 601 10.12 7.17 21.99
C VAL A 601 9.92 8.66 22.30
N SER A 602 8.69 9.04 22.70
CA SER A 602 8.30 10.39 23.14
C SER A 602 9.29 11.01 24.11
N GLU A 603 9.77 10.21 25.07
CA GLU A 603 10.63 10.65 26.15
C GLU A 603 12.12 10.54 25.84
N MET A 604 12.53 9.93 24.72
CA MET A 604 13.94 9.61 24.45
C MET A 604 14.56 10.43 23.31
N LEU A 605 13.78 11.28 22.62
CA LEU A 605 14.24 12.05 21.45
C LEU A 605 15.47 12.91 21.73
N ASP A 606 15.47 13.66 22.83
CA ASP A 606 16.57 14.58 23.19
C ASP A 606 17.65 13.93 24.06
N TYR A 607 17.44 12.69 24.51
CA TYR A 607 18.29 12.05 25.50
C TYR A 607 19.73 11.77 25.01
N PRO A 608 20.00 11.40 23.74
CA PRO A 608 21.39 11.22 23.27
C PRO A 608 22.29 12.44 23.51
N ALA A 609 21.77 13.66 23.30
CA ALA A 609 22.52 14.89 23.53
C ALA A 609 22.81 15.13 25.02
N GLU A 610 21.84 14.82 25.89
CA GLU A 610 22.02 14.89 27.34
C GLU A 610 23.07 13.89 27.84
N VAL A 611 23.03 12.65 27.36
CA VAL A 611 24.01 11.59 27.67
C VAL A 611 25.41 12.05 27.33
N GLN A 612 25.63 12.60 26.13
CA GLN A 612 26.93 13.12 25.74
C GLN A 612 27.40 14.26 26.66
N SER A 613 26.49 15.16 27.02
CA SER A 613 26.78 16.30 27.89
C SER A 613 27.25 15.88 29.28
N TYR A 614 26.52 14.99 29.97
CA TYR A 614 26.87 14.61 31.35
C TYR A 614 27.97 13.56 31.45
N THR A 615 28.21 12.77 30.40
CA THR A 615 29.32 11.81 30.37
C THR A 615 30.63 12.43 29.88
N GLY A 616 30.60 13.70 29.43
CA GLY A 616 31.74 14.36 28.81
C GLY A 616 32.15 13.67 27.50
N GLY A 617 31.18 13.21 26.72
CA GLY A 617 31.36 12.52 25.44
C GLY A 617 31.81 11.06 25.54
N ARG A 618 31.91 10.49 26.76
CA ARG A 618 32.31 9.10 26.99
C ARG A 618 31.16 8.10 26.99
N GLY A 619 29.91 8.58 27.00
CA GLY A 619 28.72 7.76 26.94
C GLY A 619 28.25 7.55 25.50
N ARG A 620 27.78 6.33 25.20
CA ARG A 620 27.19 5.96 23.91
C ARG A 620 25.81 5.39 24.14
N LEU A 621 24.81 5.97 23.49
CA LEU A 621 23.42 5.50 23.53
C LEU A 621 23.06 4.95 22.14
N ALA A 622 22.76 3.67 22.08
CA ALA A 622 22.13 3.04 20.92
C ALA A 622 20.63 2.88 21.19
N LEU A 623 19.80 3.26 20.23
CA LEU A 623 18.35 3.15 20.27
C LEU A 623 17.87 2.29 19.10
N ARG A 624 16.95 1.37 19.36
CA ARG A 624 16.31 0.53 18.35
C ARG A 624 14.82 0.44 18.65
N LEU A 625 13.97 0.63 17.64
CA LEU A 625 12.53 0.42 17.80
C LEU A 625 12.24 -1.05 18.17
N GLU A 626 11.55 -1.26 19.28
CA GLU A 626 11.07 -2.57 19.72
C GLU A 626 9.71 -2.89 19.10
N GLY A 627 8.79 -1.93 19.19
CA GLY A 627 7.41 -2.06 18.77
C GLY A 627 6.52 -1.06 19.52
N TYR A 628 5.22 -1.32 19.51
CA TYR A 628 4.20 -0.49 20.14
C TYR A 628 3.71 -1.11 21.45
N TYR A 629 3.60 -0.30 22.50
CA TYR A 629 3.12 -0.69 23.83
C TYR A 629 2.08 0.32 24.34
N PRO A 630 1.28 -0.04 25.37
CA PRO A 630 0.33 0.88 25.97
C PRO A 630 0.97 2.22 26.32
N CYS A 631 0.32 3.31 25.89
CA CYS A 631 0.80 4.66 26.11
C CYS A 631 0.89 4.98 27.60
N HIS A 632 2.05 5.44 28.05
CA HIS A 632 2.33 5.73 29.45
C HIS A 632 1.51 6.90 29.99
N ASN A 633 1.14 7.87 29.15
CA ASN A 633 0.37 9.08 29.49
C ASN A 633 -0.85 9.30 28.58
N GLN A 634 -1.62 8.23 28.32
CA GLN A 634 -2.76 8.23 27.39
C GLN A 634 -3.70 9.44 27.56
N GLU A 635 -4.14 9.77 28.78
CA GLU A 635 -5.09 10.87 29.01
C GLU A 635 -4.56 12.25 28.55
N GLU A 636 -3.27 12.52 28.77
CA GLU A 636 -2.64 13.78 28.37
C GLU A 636 -2.54 13.87 26.84
N VAL A 637 -2.13 12.77 26.20
CA VAL A 637 -2.02 12.68 24.74
C VAL A 637 -3.39 12.84 24.08
N LEU A 638 -4.44 12.20 24.62
CA LEU A 638 -5.80 12.33 24.11
C LEU A 638 -6.32 13.77 24.25
N ALA A 639 -6.01 14.44 25.36
CA ALA A 639 -6.40 15.84 25.56
C ALA A 639 -5.70 16.80 24.59
N ASP A 640 -4.43 16.56 24.25
CA ASP A 640 -3.68 17.35 23.27
C ASP A 640 -4.19 17.15 21.83
N ILE A 641 -4.49 15.89 21.45
CA ILE A 641 -5.04 15.55 20.13
C ILE A 641 -6.48 16.05 19.97
N GLY A 642 -7.28 15.93 21.03
CA GLY A 642 -8.67 16.41 21.07
C GLY A 642 -9.55 15.80 19.97
N TYR A 643 -9.37 14.54 19.60
CA TYR A 643 -10.18 13.86 18.58
C TYR A 643 -11.55 13.47 19.12
N ASP A 644 -12.59 13.71 18.31
CA ASP A 644 -13.96 13.28 18.59
C ASP A 644 -14.43 12.36 17.45
N SER A 645 -14.67 11.09 17.80
CA SER A 645 -15.05 10.06 16.85
C SER A 645 -16.50 10.15 16.37
N GLU A 646 -17.38 10.84 17.11
CA GLU A 646 -18.79 11.04 16.75
C GLU A 646 -18.97 12.21 15.77
N GLU A 647 -18.06 13.19 15.76
CA GLU A 647 -18.04 14.29 14.79
C GLU A 647 -17.31 13.96 13.48
N ASP A 648 -16.68 12.77 13.39
CA ASP A 648 -15.96 12.32 12.19
C ASP A 648 -16.94 11.90 11.07
N VAL A 649 -17.23 12.84 10.16
CA VAL A 649 -18.10 12.63 9.01
C VAL A 649 -17.53 11.69 7.96
N ASP A 650 -16.20 11.56 7.87
CA ASP A 650 -15.53 10.69 6.91
C ASP A 650 -15.52 9.23 7.40
N ASN A 651 -15.62 9.01 8.72
CA ASN A 651 -15.64 7.70 9.38
C ASN A 651 -16.78 7.60 10.41
N PRO A 652 -18.05 7.61 9.97
CA PRO A 652 -19.21 7.70 10.85
C PRO A 652 -19.35 6.46 11.74
N SER A 653 -19.63 6.68 13.03
CA SER A 653 -19.77 5.63 14.05
C SER A 653 -21.09 4.83 13.98
N GLY A 654 -22.15 5.45 13.50
CA GLY A 654 -23.48 4.83 13.40
C GLY A 654 -23.74 4.08 12.09
N SER A 655 -24.95 3.52 11.96
CA SER A 655 -25.41 2.77 10.78
C SER A 655 -26.63 3.43 10.12
N ILE A 656 -26.89 3.11 8.84
CA ILE A 656 -28.02 3.67 8.08
C ILE A 656 -29.06 2.57 7.87
N PHE A 657 -30.24 2.74 8.46
CA PHE A 657 -31.36 1.80 8.35
C PHE A 657 -32.50 2.40 7.53
N CYS A 658 -33.38 1.58 6.97
CA CYS A 658 -34.56 2.05 6.26
C CYS A 658 -35.84 1.90 7.10
N SER A 659 -36.58 3.00 7.25
CA SER A 659 -37.93 2.97 7.82
C SER A 659 -38.86 3.75 6.90
N HIS A 660 -40.00 3.14 6.52
CA HIS A 660 -41.01 3.76 5.66
C HIS A 660 -40.46 4.26 4.29
N GLY A 661 -39.39 3.67 3.78
CA GLY A 661 -38.80 4.05 2.49
C GLY A 661 -37.90 5.29 2.54
N ALA A 662 -37.45 5.70 3.73
CA ALA A 662 -36.38 6.68 3.91
C ALA A 662 -35.27 6.08 4.77
N GLY A 663 -34.02 6.28 4.34
CA GLY A 663 -32.85 5.97 5.16
C GLY A 663 -32.76 6.93 6.35
N PHE A 664 -32.49 6.42 7.55
CA PHE A 664 -32.23 7.22 8.73
C PHE A 664 -30.97 6.71 9.43
N PHE A 665 -30.26 7.63 10.09
CA PHE A 665 -29.05 7.32 10.83
C PHE A 665 -29.40 6.80 12.23
N VAL A 666 -28.79 5.68 12.62
CA VAL A 666 -28.88 5.09 13.95
C VAL A 666 -27.50 5.21 14.61
N PRO A 667 -27.39 5.92 15.76
CA PRO A 667 -26.15 6.01 16.52
C PRO A 667 -25.63 4.63 16.96
N TRP A 668 -24.31 4.53 17.15
CA TRP A 668 -23.57 3.27 17.34
C TRP A 668 -24.08 2.41 18.52
N ASP A 669 -24.55 3.06 19.58
CA ASP A 669 -25.08 2.46 20.82
C ASP A 669 -26.42 1.75 20.59
N GLN A 670 -27.20 2.22 19.62
CA GLN A 670 -28.53 1.72 19.29
C GLN A 670 -28.54 0.72 18.13
N VAL A 671 -27.44 0.60 17.37
CA VAL A 671 -27.35 -0.33 16.22
C VAL A 671 -27.73 -1.77 16.57
N PRO A 672 -27.32 -2.36 17.72
CA PRO A 672 -27.70 -3.72 18.07
C PRO A 672 -29.21 -3.95 18.20
N ASP A 673 -30.00 -2.92 18.54
CA ASP A 673 -31.45 -3.04 18.66
C ASP A 673 -32.16 -3.09 17.29
N TYR A 674 -31.53 -2.52 16.26
CA TYR A 674 -32.10 -2.39 14.91
C TYR A 674 -31.60 -3.45 13.92
N MET A 675 -30.53 -4.20 14.26
CA MET A 675 -29.92 -5.20 13.37
C MET A 675 -30.93 -6.27 12.89
N HIS A 676 -30.83 -6.67 11.62
CA HIS A 676 -31.75 -7.67 11.05
C HIS A 676 -31.25 -9.10 11.24
N ILE A 677 -29.94 -9.32 11.39
CA ILE A 677 -29.36 -10.61 11.75
C ILE A 677 -29.34 -10.72 13.28
N LYS A 678 -30.22 -11.55 13.83
CA LYS A 678 -30.23 -11.90 15.25
C LYS A 678 -29.58 -13.27 15.47
N GLU A 679 -28.34 -13.42 15.05
CA GLU A 679 -27.56 -14.57 15.53
C GLU A 679 -27.19 -14.34 17.00
N LYS A 680 -27.08 -15.41 17.78
CA LYS A 680 -26.72 -15.33 19.20
C LYS A 680 -25.34 -14.70 19.32
N ILE A 681 -25.29 -13.42 19.67
CA ILE A 681 -24.13 -12.82 20.31
C ILE A 681 -23.80 -13.75 21.49
N PRO A 682 -22.63 -14.40 21.54
CA PRO A 682 -22.27 -15.21 22.69
C PRO A 682 -22.31 -14.29 23.92
N ASP A 683 -23.10 -14.65 24.93
CA ASP A 683 -23.14 -13.90 26.20
C ASP A 683 -21.72 -13.90 26.81
N ILE A 684 -21.04 -12.77 26.74
CA ILE A 684 -19.80 -12.51 27.49
C ILE A 684 -20.22 -11.94 28.85
N THR A 685 -20.89 -12.75 29.66
CA THR A 685 -21.06 -12.53 31.11
C THR A 685 -21.14 -13.87 31.81
N ASP A 686 -20.00 -14.38 32.25
CA ASP A 686 -19.78 -14.88 33.61
C ASP A 686 -18.44 -15.63 33.67
N SER A 687 -17.44 -14.96 34.23
CA SER A 687 -16.23 -15.60 34.73
C SER A 687 -16.52 -16.32 36.05
N ALA A 688 -16.11 -17.58 36.14
CA ALA A 688 -15.52 -18.26 37.31
C ALA A 688 -16.08 -19.68 37.48
N ASP A 689 -15.41 -20.66 36.86
CA ASP A 689 -14.79 -21.74 37.63
C ASP A 689 -13.86 -22.54 36.72
N GLY A 690 -12.70 -22.91 37.26
CA GLY A 690 -11.59 -23.51 36.54
C GLY A 690 -11.82 -24.95 36.10
N ASP A 691 -10.85 -25.40 35.31
CA ASP A 691 -10.57 -26.78 34.90
C ASP A 691 -11.46 -27.38 33.81
N GLU A 692 -11.25 -26.98 32.55
CA GLU A 692 -11.29 -27.92 31.39
C GLU A 692 -10.64 -27.40 30.09
N ALA A 693 -9.58 -26.59 30.18
CA ALA A 693 -8.76 -26.21 29.02
C ALA A 693 -7.62 -27.21 28.80
N ASN A 694 -7.88 -28.37 28.18
CA ASN A 694 -6.89 -29.20 27.48
C ASN A 694 -7.50 -30.46 26.82
N ALA A 695 -8.25 -30.30 25.74
CA ALA A 695 -8.48 -31.36 24.76
C ALA A 695 -8.96 -30.75 23.44
N PHE A 696 -8.53 -31.31 22.31
CA PHE A 696 -8.80 -30.86 20.92
C PHE A 696 -7.81 -29.85 20.30
N VAL A 697 -6.53 -29.97 20.63
CA VAL A 697 -5.45 -29.87 19.63
C VAL A 697 -4.84 -31.26 19.47
N ARG A 698 -5.29 -32.01 18.45
CA ARG A 698 -4.57 -33.14 17.80
C ARG A 698 -5.53 -33.87 16.84
N GLY A 699 -5.31 -33.72 15.53
CA GLY A 699 -6.06 -34.51 14.55
C GLY A 699 -5.85 -34.18 13.07
N LYS A 700 -4.64 -34.44 12.55
CA LYS A 700 -4.31 -34.83 11.17
C LYS A 700 -4.56 -33.83 10.01
N ASN A 701 -3.44 -33.28 9.55
CA ASN A 701 -3.12 -33.10 8.13
C ASN A 701 -3.32 -34.40 7.34
N GLU A 702 -4.04 -34.35 6.22
CA GLU A 702 -3.84 -35.22 5.06
C GLU A 702 -4.35 -34.49 3.79
N ILE A 703 -3.52 -34.57 2.74
CA ILE A 703 -3.59 -33.89 1.44
C ILE A 703 -4.69 -34.51 0.56
N MET A 704 -5.42 -33.72 -0.23
CA MET A 704 -5.99 -34.16 -1.52
C MET A 704 -5.96 -33.05 -2.57
N GLU A 705 -5.08 -33.22 -3.56
CA GLU A 705 -5.24 -32.70 -4.91
C GLU A 705 -6.48 -33.34 -5.57
N GLU A 706 -7.32 -32.58 -6.28
CA GLU A 706 -7.91 -33.08 -7.54
C GLU A 706 -8.47 -31.97 -8.47
N LYS A 707 -7.84 -31.90 -9.65
CA LYS A 707 -8.33 -31.64 -11.02
C LYS A 707 -9.35 -30.54 -11.33
N LYS A 708 -8.83 -29.55 -12.07
CA LYS A 708 -9.52 -28.68 -13.05
C LYS A 708 -10.25 -29.49 -14.13
N ASP A 709 -11.55 -29.23 -14.31
CA ASP A 709 -12.22 -29.14 -15.62
C ASP A 709 -13.71 -28.75 -15.43
N ALA A 710 -14.08 -27.49 -15.68
CA ALA A 710 -15.42 -27.11 -16.15
C ALA A 710 -15.51 -25.63 -16.59
N ARG A 711 -15.50 -25.48 -17.91
CA ARG A 711 -15.98 -24.40 -18.79
C ARG A 711 -16.72 -23.20 -18.17
N ASP A 712 -16.06 -22.07 -18.41
CA ASP A 712 -16.53 -20.69 -18.48
C ASP A 712 -17.81 -20.52 -19.34
N SER A 713 -18.81 -19.81 -18.80
CA SER A 713 -19.91 -19.22 -19.56
C SER A 713 -20.23 -17.84 -18.99
N GLY A 714 -19.57 -16.83 -19.55
CA GLY A 714 -19.75 -15.43 -19.20
C GLY A 714 -21.13 -14.88 -19.54
N VAL A 715 -21.67 -14.06 -18.63
CA VAL A 715 -22.85 -13.21 -18.86
C VAL A 715 -22.41 -11.75 -18.77
N THR A 716 -22.82 -10.97 -19.77
CA THR A 716 -22.28 -9.67 -20.17
C THR A 716 -23.08 -8.50 -19.55
N TYR A 717 -22.44 -7.66 -18.73
CA TYR A 717 -22.94 -6.33 -18.32
C TYR A 717 -22.38 -5.27 -19.27
N ALA A 718 -23.13 -4.88 -20.31
CA ALA A 718 -22.62 -3.95 -21.33
C ALA A 718 -23.56 -2.79 -21.68
N SER A 719 -24.77 -2.70 -21.10
CA SER A 719 -25.75 -1.68 -21.51
C SER A 719 -25.64 -0.34 -20.78
N SER A 720 -25.20 -0.29 -19.51
CA SER A 720 -25.15 0.97 -18.74
C SER A 720 -24.05 1.95 -19.18
N TYR A 721 -22.95 1.46 -19.74
CA TYR A 721 -21.78 2.28 -20.10
C TYR A 721 -21.94 3.18 -21.34
N ILE A 722 -22.98 2.96 -22.16
CA ILE A 722 -23.17 3.69 -23.43
C ILE A 722 -23.98 4.97 -23.20
N GLU A 723 -24.82 5.00 -22.17
CA GLU A 723 -25.71 6.13 -21.85
C GLU A 723 -24.92 7.29 -21.22
N ASP A 724 -24.01 7.00 -20.30
CA ASP A 724 -23.22 8.02 -19.58
C ASP A 724 -22.26 8.78 -20.52
N LYS A 725 -21.70 8.15 -21.56
CA LYS A 725 -20.71 8.76 -22.47
C LYS A 725 -21.25 9.88 -23.37
N GLU A 726 -22.53 9.85 -23.72
CA GLU A 726 -23.14 10.86 -24.60
C GLU A 726 -23.43 12.16 -23.83
N LEU A 727 -23.86 12.01 -22.56
CA LEU A 727 -24.10 13.10 -21.63
C LEU A 727 -22.79 13.73 -21.15
N GLU A 728 -21.81 12.90 -20.79
CA GLU A 728 -20.45 13.35 -20.46
C GLU A 728 -19.84 14.17 -21.60
N ALA A 729 -20.00 13.73 -22.86
CA ALA A 729 -19.45 14.45 -24.01
C ALA A 729 -20.09 15.83 -24.25
N ILE A 730 -21.36 16.02 -23.88
CA ILE A 730 -22.03 17.33 -23.90
C ILE A 730 -21.48 18.21 -22.77
N PHE A 731 -21.41 17.67 -21.54
CA PHE A 731 -20.88 18.36 -20.36
C PHE A 731 -19.41 18.81 -20.52
N LEU A 732 -18.59 17.99 -21.19
CA LEU A 732 -17.18 18.27 -21.46
C LEU A 732 -16.93 19.28 -22.57
N ARG A 733 -17.79 19.27 -23.61
CA ARG A 733 -17.65 20.17 -24.78
C ARG A 733 -17.97 21.61 -24.43
N GLU A 734 -18.90 21.82 -23.50
CA GLU A 734 -19.56 23.11 -23.36
C GLU A 734 -18.99 23.98 -22.21
N PHE A 735 -18.35 23.37 -21.20
CA PHE A 735 -17.90 24.11 -20.01
C PHE A 735 -16.53 23.72 -19.46
N GLY A 736 -15.72 23.02 -20.25
CA GLY A 736 -14.43 22.49 -19.83
C GLY A 736 -13.51 23.50 -19.13
N SER A 737 -13.38 23.34 -17.81
CA SER A 737 -12.10 23.46 -17.12
C SER A 737 -12.07 22.53 -15.90
N LYS A 738 -11.80 21.25 -16.15
CA LYS A 738 -10.86 20.44 -15.37
C LYS A 738 -10.35 19.33 -16.28
N LYS A 739 -9.27 19.66 -16.99
CA LYS A 739 -8.47 18.71 -17.76
C LYS A 739 -7.63 17.90 -16.77
N GLN A 740 -8.27 17.07 -15.96
CA GLN A 740 -7.61 16.16 -15.03
C GLN A 740 -8.57 15.06 -14.53
N GLN A 741 -9.35 14.46 -15.44
CA GLN A 741 -10.05 13.21 -15.12
C GLN A 741 -10.39 12.33 -16.34
N GLU A 742 -10.23 12.82 -17.58
CA GLU A 742 -10.56 12.02 -18.78
C GLU A 742 -9.42 11.17 -19.36
N ASP A 743 -8.14 11.42 -19.05
CA ASP A 743 -7.07 10.57 -19.59
C ASP A 743 -6.94 9.21 -18.86
N ARG A 744 -7.73 8.97 -17.81
CA ARG A 744 -7.82 7.64 -17.19
C ARG A 744 -8.65 6.65 -18.01
N TYR A 745 -9.60 7.08 -18.85
CA TYR A 745 -10.55 6.16 -19.51
C TYR A 745 -10.48 6.05 -21.04
N ARG A 746 -9.37 6.48 -21.66
CA ARG A 746 -9.12 6.25 -23.09
C ARG A 746 -7.87 5.41 -23.33
N GLY A 747 -8.00 4.11 -23.13
CA GLY A 747 -7.03 3.16 -23.67
C GLY A 747 -7.46 1.72 -23.63
N TYR A 748 -8.73 1.42 -23.93
CA TYR A 748 -9.07 0.09 -24.41
C TYR A 748 -10.09 0.18 -25.55
N ARG A 749 -9.56 0.41 -26.76
CA ARG A 749 -10.05 -0.13 -28.05
C ARG A 749 -9.37 0.60 -29.20
N LYS A 750 -8.37 -0.06 -29.80
CA LYS A 750 -8.31 -0.27 -31.26
C LYS A 750 -7.10 -1.14 -31.64
N THR A 751 -7.37 -2.42 -31.87
CA THR A 751 -7.06 -3.20 -33.09
C THR A 751 -7.71 -4.56 -32.86
N SER A 752 -8.48 -5.18 -33.75
CA SER A 752 -8.37 -5.28 -35.20
C SER A 752 -9.71 -5.74 -35.80
N GLY A 753 -9.95 -5.44 -37.08
CA GLY A 753 -11.12 -5.95 -37.79
C GLY A 753 -11.50 -5.21 -39.08
N ARG A 754 -10.64 -5.24 -40.09
CA ARG A 754 -10.99 -5.11 -41.53
C ARG A 754 -10.48 -6.40 -42.18
N ALA A 755 -11.12 -7.09 -43.12
CA ALA A 755 -12.35 -6.93 -43.92
C ALA A 755 -12.64 -8.29 -44.61
N ALA A 756 -13.85 -8.50 -45.17
CA ALA A 756 -14.11 -8.96 -46.57
C ALA A 756 -15.52 -9.58 -46.78
N ASP A 757 -16.28 -8.92 -47.67
CA ASP A 757 -17.21 -9.36 -48.73
C ASP A 757 -18.10 -10.62 -48.61
N THR A 758 -19.42 -10.48 -48.86
CA THR A 758 -20.04 -10.72 -50.19
C THR A 758 -21.58 -10.47 -50.25
N SER A 759 -21.97 -9.66 -51.25
CA SER A 759 -23.17 -9.64 -52.12
C SER A 759 -24.57 -10.15 -51.67
N GLY A 760 -25.60 -9.30 -51.92
CA GLY A 760 -26.72 -9.69 -52.81
C GLY A 760 -28.20 -9.46 -52.40
N SER A 761 -28.81 -8.40 -52.94
CA SER A 761 -30.14 -8.37 -53.62
C SER A 761 -31.51 -8.40 -52.87
N ARG A 762 -32.18 -7.23 -52.91
CA ARG A 762 -33.57 -6.86 -53.34
C ARG A 762 -34.88 -7.48 -52.76
N SER A 763 -35.73 -6.54 -52.30
CA SER A 763 -37.15 -6.21 -52.66
C SER A 763 -38.39 -6.79 -51.93
N SER A 764 -39.25 -5.81 -51.55
CA SER A 764 -40.73 -5.67 -51.66
C SER A 764 -41.73 -6.24 -50.61
N SER A 765 -42.40 -5.27 -49.94
CA SER A 765 -43.86 -5.08 -49.70
C SER A 765 -44.75 -6.15 -49.01
N GLY A 766 -45.53 -5.70 -48.01
CA GLY A 766 -46.90 -6.22 -47.77
C GLY A 766 -47.38 -6.31 -46.31
N SER A 767 -48.34 -5.44 -45.97
CA SER A 767 -49.30 -5.36 -44.84
C SER A 767 -49.55 -6.54 -43.86
N GLY A 768 -49.86 -6.19 -42.59
CA GLY A 768 -51.07 -6.71 -41.90
C GLY A 768 -50.92 -7.39 -40.53
N THR A 769 -51.52 -6.76 -39.50
CA THR A 769 -52.24 -7.31 -38.32
C THR A 769 -51.51 -8.00 -37.14
N SER A 770 -51.49 -7.27 -36.01
CA SER A 770 -51.76 -7.63 -34.60
C SER A 770 -51.99 -9.10 -34.16
N LYS A 771 -51.23 -9.59 -33.15
CA LYS A 771 -51.67 -10.01 -31.79
C LYS A 771 -50.57 -10.77 -31.01
N TYR A 772 -50.64 -10.68 -29.69
CA TYR A 772 -49.77 -11.28 -28.66
C TYR A 772 -49.44 -12.78 -28.81
N SER A 773 -48.17 -13.15 -28.61
CA SER A 773 -47.75 -14.34 -27.83
C SER A 773 -46.23 -14.29 -27.59
N GLY A 774 -45.79 -14.58 -26.38
CA GLY A 774 -44.37 -14.62 -26.01
C GLY A 774 -43.62 -15.82 -26.60
N ALA A 775 -42.34 -15.61 -26.88
CA ALA A 775 -41.28 -16.62 -26.87
C ALA A 775 -39.94 -15.93 -27.08
N ALA A 776 -38.91 -16.47 -26.42
CA ALA A 776 -37.52 -16.07 -26.55
C ALA A 776 -37.04 -16.04 -28.02
N GLY A 777 -36.19 -15.07 -28.35
CA GLY A 777 -35.54 -15.00 -29.66
C GLY A 777 -35.17 -13.57 -30.06
N THR A 778 -33.94 -13.21 -29.74
CA THR A 778 -33.03 -12.29 -30.46
C THR A 778 -33.57 -11.60 -31.72
N LEU A 779 -33.53 -10.25 -31.76
CA LEU A 779 -32.77 -9.43 -32.72
C LEU A 779 -33.21 -7.95 -32.79
N SER A 780 -32.21 -7.08 -32.99
CA SER A 780 -32.21 -5.92 -33.90
C SER A 780 -32.72 -4.54 -33.42
N GLY A 781 -31.74 -3.71 -33.05
CA GLY A 781 -31.57 -2.28 -33.40
C GLY A 781 -32.74 -1.52 -34.01
N ARG A 782 -33.43 -0.76 -33.15
CA ARG A 782 -34.01 0.54 -33.48
C ARG A 782 -33.31 1.57 -32.59
N ASN A 783 -32.93 2.71 -33.16
CA ASN A 783 -32.49 3.87 -32.39
C ASN A 783 -33.71 4.33 -31.57
N GLU A 784 -33.77 4.02 -30.28
CA GLU A 784 -34.76 4.58 -29.37
C GLU A 784 -34.37 6.05 -29.14
N GLU A 785 -35.25 6.99 -29.53
CA GLU A 785 -35.08 8.40 -29.19
C GLU A 785 -35.21 8.53 -27.67
N LYS A 786 -34.10 8.90 -27.00
CA LYS A 786 -34.05 9.01 -25.55
C LYS A 786 -34.90 10.20 -25.09
N GLN A 787 -35.57 10.04 -23.96
CA GLN A 787 -36.36 11.10 -23.33
C GLN A 787 -35.57 11.74 -22.20
N TYR A 788 -35.48 13.07 -22.21
CA TYR A 788 -34.81 13.87 -21.19
C TYR A 788 -35.81 14.76 -20.46
N LEU A 789 -35.65 14.89 -19.15
CA LEU A 789 -36.40 15.82 -18.30
C LEU A 789 -35.43 16.75 -17.57
N LEU A 790 -35.47 18.04 -17.91
CA LEU A 790 -34.74 19.10 -17.24
C LEU A 790 -35.65 19.72 -16.17
N VAL A 791 -35.17 19.81 -14.94
CA VAL A 791 -35.94 20.32 -13.79
C VAL A 791 -35.23 21.51 -13.17
N ASP A 792 -35.90 22.66 -13.09
CA ASP A 792 -35.42 23.79 -12.27
C ASP A 792 -35.69 23.49 -10.79
N GLY A 793 -34.63 23.18 -10.05
CA GLY A 793 -34.70 22.71 -8.68
C GLY A 793 -35.32 23.72 -7.71
N TYR A 794 -35.03 25.02 -7.84
CA TYR A 794 -35.62 26.01 -6.93
C TYR A 794 -37.06 26.34 -7.30
N ASN A 795 -37.39 26.37 -8.59
CA ASN A 795 -38.76 26.57 -9.02
C ASN A 795 -39.68 25.49 -8.44
N ILE A 796 -39.24 24.22 -8.46
CA ILE A 796 -40.00 23.12 -7.86
C ILE A 796 -40.06 23.21 -6.33
N ILE A 797 -38.93 23.48 -5.65
CA ILE A 797 -38.89 23.61 -4.18
C ILE A 797 -39.87 24.67 -3.68
N PHE A 798 -39.93 25.83 -4.35
CA PHE A 798 -40.81 26.92 -3.93
C PHE A 798 -42.26 26.78 -4.41
N ALA A 799 -42.54 25.87 -5.35
CA ALA A 799 -43.89 25.59 -5.85
C ALA A 799 -44.61 24.47 -5.07
N TRP A 800 -43.89 23.53 -4.47
CA TRP A 800 -44.50 22.41 -3.73
C TRP A 800 -44.57 22.74 -2.24
N ASP A 801 -45.79 22.82 -1.70
CA ASP A 801 -46.03 23.35 -0.34
C ASP A 801 -45.14 22.73 0.74
N PHE A 802 -44.98 21.40 0.73
CA PHE A 802 -44.16 20.70 1.73
C PHE A 802 -42.65 20.91 1.57
N LEU A 803 -42.16 21.12 0.34
CA LEU A 803 -40.74 21.44 0.09
C LEU A 803 -40.45 22.90 0.44
N LYS A 804 -41.42 23.78 0.19
CA LYS A 804 -41.34 25.19 0.58
C LYS A 804 -41.27 25.35 2.09
N GLU A 805 -42.14 24.66 2.83
CA GLU A 805 -42.11 24.63 4.30
C GLU A 805 -40.76 24.09 4.82
N LEU A 806 -40.21 23.06 4.17
CA LEU A 806 -38.91 22.51 4.53
C LEU A 806 -37.76 23.47 4.21
N ALA A 807 -37.84 24.20 3.10
CA ALA A 807 -36.83 25.17 2.67
C ALA A 807 -36.76 26.42 3.56
N GLU A 808 -37.87 26.82 4.18
CA GLU A 808 -37.89 27.90 5.17
C GLU A 808 -37.08 27.55 6.44
N VAL A 809 -36.95 26.25 6.75
CA VAL A 809 -36.19 25.74 7.91
C VAL A 809 -34.75 25.39 7.51
N ASN A 810 -34.58 24.64 6.42
CA ASN A 810 -33.27 24.24 5.90
C ASN A 810 -33.34 24.00 4.38
N LEU A 811 -32.76 24.93 3.62
CA LEU A 811 -32.74 24.86 2.16
C LEU A 811 -32.01 23.62 1.61
N GLU A 812 -30.96 23.15 2.30
CA GLU A 812 -30.20 21.98 1.88
C GLU A 812 -31.01 20.70 2.08
N ALA A 813 -31.76 20.60 3.18
CA ALA A 813 -32.70 19.50 3.41
C ALA A 813 -33.81 19.46 2.35
N ALA A 814 -34.30 20.63 1.91
CA ALA A 814 -35.28 20.71 0.83
C ALA A 814 -34.73 20.27 -0.53
N ARG A 815 -33.46 20.61 -0.85
CA ARG A 815 -32.78 20.10 -2.05
C ARG A 815 -32.61 18.59 -2.01
N GLY A 816 -32.10 18.06 -0.89
CA GLY A 816 -31.98 16.62 -0.66
C GLY A 816 -33.30 15.89 -0.88
N LYS A 817 -34.38 16.41 -0.28
CA LYS A 817 -35.71 15.82 -0.40
C LYS A 817 -36.24 15.85 -1.83
N LEU A 818 -36.03 16.95 -2.56
CA LEU A 818 -36.40 17.03 -3.98
C LEU A 818 -35.62 15.98 -4.79
N MET A 819 -34.31 15.90 -4.62
CA MET A 819 -33.46 14.95 -5.36
C MET A 819 -33.92 13.50 -5.16
N ASP A 820 -34.26 13.10 -3.92
CA ASP A 820 -34.78 11.75 -3.63
C ASP A 820 -36.09 11.45 -4.35
N ILE A 821 -37.00 12.43 -4.43
CA ILE A 821 -38.27 12.29 -5.15
C ILE A 821 -38.01 12.09 -6.65
N LEU A 822 -37.10 12.87 -7.22
CA LEU A 822 -36.75 12.80 -8.63
C LEU A 822 -36.05 11.49 -9.00
N CYS A 823 -35.20 10.95 -8.12
CA CYS A 823 -34.58 9.63 -8.28
C CYS A 823 -35.62 8.51 -8.43
N ASN A 824 -36.63 8.53 -7.56
CA ASN A 824 -37.74 7.58 -7.62
C ASN A 824 -38.56 7.72 -8.88
N TYR A 825 -38.84 8.96 -9.27
CA TYR A 825 -39.59 9.27 -10.49
C TYR A 825 -38.86 8.79 -11.74
N GLN A 826 -37.57 9.07 -11.89
CA GLN A 826 -36.75 8.56 -13.01
C GLN A 826 -36.73 7.02 -13.02
N GLY A 827 -36.57 6.40 -11.84
CA GLY A 827 -36.53 4.94 -11.71
C GLY A 827 -37.83 4.23 -12.13
N PHE A 828 -38.93 4.97 -12.28
CA PHE A 828 -40.21 4.45 -12.77
C PHE A 828 -40.54 4.89 -14.20
N SER A 829 -40.29 6.16 -14.53
CA SER A 829 -40.61 6.73 -15.85
C SER A 829 -39.62 6.33 -16.95
N GLY A 830 -38.39 5.93 -16.59
CA GLY A 830 -37.34 5.59 -17.55
C GLY A 830 -36.77 6.79 -18.32
N VAL A 831 -37.09 8.02 -17.89
CA VAL A 831 -36.62 9.28 -18.47
C VAL A 831 -35.30 9.68 -17.82
N THR A 832 -34.32 10.17 -18.59
CA THR A 832 -33.08 10.68 -18.02
C THR A 832 -33.29 12.09 -17.45
N LEU A 833 -33.10 12.23 -16.14
CA LEU A 833 -33.43 13.45 -15.39
C LEU A 833 -32.17 14.24 -15.04
N ILE A 834 -32.24 15.54 -15.31
CA ILE A 834 -31.21 16.52 -14.97
C ILE A 834 -31.87 17.61 -14.12
N VAL A 835 -31.46 17.76 -12.86
CA VAL A 835 -31.93 18.83 -11.97
C VAL A 835 -30.87 19.92 -11.86
N VAL A 836 -31.29 21.17 -12.01
CA VAL A 836 -30.42 22.35 -12.06
C VAL A 836 -30.73 23.25 -10.87
N PHE A 837 -29.71 23.61 -10.12
CA PHE A 837 -29.78 24.55 -9.00
C PHE A 837 -28.90 25.77 -9.28
N ASP A 838 -29.45 26.96 -9.11
CA ASP A 838 -28.67 28.19 -9.07
C ASP A 838 -27.61 28.19 -7.95
N ALA A 839 -26.39 28.62 -8.28
CA ALA A 839 -25.35 28.93 -7.30
C ALA A 839 -25.64 30.24 -6.55
N TYR A 840 -26.67 30.24 -5.70
CA TYR A 840 -26.96 31.38 -4.85
C TYR A 840 -26.19 31.27 -3.52
N LYS A 841 -25.13 32.08 -3.39
CA LYS A 841 -24.39 32.48 -2.16
C LYS A 841 -23.11 31.70 -1.72
N VAL A 842 -22.21 31.35 -2.64
CA VAL A 842 -20.78 31.14 -2.29
C VAL A 842 -19.90 31.87 -3.28
N LYS A 843 -19.16 32.90 -2.84
CA LYS A 843 -18.24 33.66 -3.71
C LYS A 843 -17.14 32.73 -4.23
N GLY A 844 -16.99 32.63 -5.55
CA GLY A 844 -15.92 31.87 -6.20
C GLY A 844 -16.23 30.40 -6.52
N ASN A 845 -17.50 29.96 -6.52
CA ASN A 845 -17.84 28.58 -6.88
C ASN A 845 -17.68 28.34 -8.41
N PRO A 846 -16.82 27.39 -8.86
CA PRO A 846 -16.62 27.09 -10.28
C PRO A 846 -17.80 26.35 -10.96
N GLY A 847 -18.87 26.06 -10.21
CA GLY A 847 -19.98 25.19 -10.64
C GLY A 847 -19.61 23.72 -10.43
N GLU A 848 -20.60 22.90 -10.07
CA GLU A 848 -20.40 21.49 -9.74
C GLU A 848 -21.43 20.64 -10.47
N ILE A 849 -20.98 19.58 -11.15
CA ILE A 849 -21.86 18.62 -11.81
C ILE A 849 -21.49 17.25 -11.25
N PHE A 850 -22.47 16.55 -10.69
CA PHE A 850 -22.29 15.20 -10.18
C PHE A 850 -23.57 14.37 -10.38
N LYS A 851 -23.44 13.06 -10.21
CA LYS A 851 -24.56 12.12 -10.29
C LYS A 851 -25.05 11.83 -8.88
N TYR A 852 -26.32 12.11 -8.61
CA TYR A 852 -26.96 11.77 -7.34
C TYR A 852 -27.83 10.54 -7.58
N HIS A 853 -27.40 9.37 -7.10
CA HIS A 853 -28.01 8.08 -7.43
C HIS A 853 -28.15 7.87 -8.96
N ASN A 854 -29.38 7.89 -9.48
CA ASN A 854 -29.66 7.72 -10.91
C ASN A 854 -29.91 9.05 -11.66
N ILE A 855 -30.00 10.21 -11.00
CA ILE A 855 -30.23 11.51 -11.65
C ILE A 855 -28.93 12.33 -11.77
N HIS A 856 -28.90 13.27 -12.71
CA HIS A 856 -27.80 14.23 -12.84
C HIS A 856 -28.14 15.53 -12.10
N VAL A 857 -27.22 16.02 -11.27
CA VAL A 857 -27.38 17.26 -10.50
C VAL A 857 -26.36 18.28 -10.98
N VAL A 858 -26.84 19.49 -11.26
CA VAL A 858 -26.03 20.60 -11.76
C VAL A 858 -26.20 21.79 -10.82
N TYR A 859 -25.09 22.24 -10.23
CA TYR A 859 -24.97 23.55 -9.62
C TYR A 859 -24.29 24.49 -10.61
N THR A 860 -24.99 25.56 -11.00
CA THR A 860 -24.48 26.51 -12.00
C THR A 860 -23.28 27.30 -11.48
N LYS A 861 -22.56 28.00 -12.37
CA LYS A 861 -21.43 28.88 -11.98
C LYS A 861 -21.98 30.21 -11.43
N GLU A 862 -21.19 30.95 -10.63
CA GLU A 862 -21.60 32.27 -10.09
C GLU A 862 -22.08 33.28 -11.16
N ALA A 863 -21.61 33.15 -12.40
CA ALA A 863 -21.96 34.03 -13.52
C ALA A 863 -23.05 33.46 -14.46
N GLU A 864 -23.63 32.29 -14.16
CA GLU A 864 -24.60 31.59 -14.99
C GLU A 864 -25.85 31.22 -14.18
N THR A 865 -27.04 31.59 -14.66
CA THR A 865 -28.30 31.23 -14.00
C THR A 865 -28.80 29.86 -14.46
N ALA A 866 -29.61 29.19 -13.64
CA ALA A 866 -30.27 27.94 -13.94
C ALA A 866 -31.04 28.04 -15.27
N ASP A 867 -31.77 29.15 -15.49
CA ASP A 867 -32.46 29.45 -16.74
C ASP A 867 -31.50 29.43 -17.95
N GLN A 868 -30.33 30.08 -17.83
CA GLN A 868 -29.34 30.11 -18.92
C GLN A 868 -28.81 28.71 -19.23
N TYR A 869 -28.60 27.89 -18.18
CA TYR A 869 -28.15 26.51 -18.34
C TYR A 869 -29.21 25.62 -18.98
N ILE A 870 -30.47 25.76 -18.56
CA ILE A 870 -31.61 24.98 -19.08
C ILE A 870 -31.88 25.34 -20.54
N GLU A 871 -31.86 26.62 -20.92
CA GLU A 871 -32.02 27.06 -22.31
C GLU A 871 -30.93 26.50 -23.22
N LYS A 872 -29.67 26.53 -22.77
CA LYS A 872 -28.53 26.04 -23.54
C LYS A 872 -28.61 24.53 -23.75
N THR A 873 -28.83 23.79 -22.66
CA THR A 873 -28.94 22.33 -22.67
C THR A 873 -30.15 21.86 -23.48
N THR A 874 -31.27 22.61 -23.41
CA THR A 874 -32.47 22.34 -24.21
C THR A 874 -32.21 22.51 -25.70
N HIS A 875 -31.49 23.56 -26.11
CA HIS A 875 -31.12 23.77 -27.51
C HIS A 875 -30.25 22.64 -28.05
N GLU A 876 -29.25 22.19 -27.27
CA GLU A 876 -28.34 21.12 -27.70
C GLU A 876 -29.02 19.75 -27.80
N LEU A 877 -29.81 19.39 -26.78
CA LEU A 877 -30.49 18.09 -26.72
C LEU A 877 -31.73 18.03 -27.64
N GLY A 878 -32.43 19.14 -27.82
CA GLY A 878 -33.68 19.23 -28.59
C GLY A 878 -33.53 18.91 -30.08
N HIS A 879 -32.31 18.90 -30.61
CA HIS A 879 -32.04 18.51 -32.01
C HIS A 879 -32.02 17.00 -32.26
N LYS A 880 -31.82 16.17 -31.22
CA LYS A 880 -31.62 14.72 -31.35
C LYS A 880 -32.53 13.88 -30.48
N HIS A 881 -33.05 14.45 -29.40
CA HIS A 881 -33.76 13.73 -28.35
C HIS A 881 -35.03 14.48 -27.96
N GLN A 882 -35.95 13.77 -27.30
CA GLN A 882 -37.18 14.37 -26.83
C GLN A 882 -36.95 15.01 -25.45
N VAL A 883 -36.94 16.34 -25.39
CA VAL A 883 -36.67 17.09 -24.15
C VAL A 883 -37.96 17.66 -23.58
N THR A 884 -38.16 17.47 -22.27
CA THR A 884 -39.21 18.11 -21.48
C THR A 884 -38.55 18.99 -20.41
N VAL A 885 -39.08 20.18 -20.17
CA VAL A 885 -38.60 21.08 -19.10
C VAL A 885 -39.70 21.30 -18.08
N ALA A 886 -39.39 21.03 -16.81
CA ALA A 886 -40.25 21.24 -15.66
C ALA A 886 -39.92 22.58 -14.98
N THR A 887 -40.74 23.60 -15.26
CA THR A 887 -40.62 24.96 -14.69
C THR A 887 -41.98 25.65 -14.74
N SER A 888 -42.25 26.55 -13.79
CA SER A 888 -43.44 27.40 -13.76
C SER A 888 -43.18 28.84 -14.21
N ASP A 889 -41.94 29.20 -14.56
CA ASP A 889 -41.62 30.54 -15.04
C ASP A 889 -42.19 30.78 -16.47
N SER A 890 -43.05 31.79 -16.62
CA SER A 890 -43.72 32.07 -17.90
C SER A 890 -42.78 32.53 -19.00
N LEU A 891 -41.63 33.16 -18.66
CA LEU A 891 -40.65 33.63 -19.63
C LEU A 891 -39.80 32.47 -20.16
N GLU A 892 -39.31 31.63 -19.25
CA GLU A 892 -38.50 30.45 -19.57
C GLU A 892 -39.27 29.45 -20.45
N GLN A 893 -40.56 29.25 -20.16
CA GLN A 893 -41.45 28.37 -20.94
C GLN A 893 -41.61 28.81 -22.39
N VAL A 894 -41.69 30.12 -22.65
CA VAL A 894 -41.81 30.65 -24.02
C VAL A 894 -40.53 30.39 -24.82
N ILE A 895 -39.37 30.47 -24.16
CA ILE A 895 -38.06 30.28 -24.77
C ILE A 895 -37.82 28.80 -25.10
N VAL A 896 -38.08 27.92 -24.13
CA VAL A 896 -37.96 26.46 -24.27
C VAL A 896 -38.89 25.89 -25.35
N MET A 897 -40.13 26.39 -25.44
CA MET A 897 -41.07 25.99 -26.51
C MET A 897 -40.60 26.47 -27.89
N GLY A 898 -39.96 27.64 -27.96
CA GLY A 898 -39.33 28.16 -29.18
C GLY A 898 -38.19 27.28 -29.70
N GLN A 899 -37.59 26.46 -28.83
CA GLN A 899 -36.51 25.51 -29.15
C GLN A 899 -36.99 24.07 -29.40
N GLY A 900 -38.31 23.82 -29.34
CA GLY A 900 -38.92 22.52 -29.66
C GLY A 900 -39.06 21.55 -28.49
N ALA A 901 -38.80 21.97 -27.26
CA ALA A 901 -39.00 21.14 -26.06
C ALA A 901 -40.45 21.21 -25.52
N ARG A 902 -40.85 20.15 -24.82
CA ARG A 902 -42.17 20.07 -24.16
C ARG A 902 -42.13 20.79 -22.82
N ARG A 903 -43.22 21.50 -22.50
CA ARG A 903 -43.40 22.20 -21.23
C ARG A 903 -44.10 21.30 -20.23
N LEU A 904 -43.59 21.25 -19.01
CA LEU A 904 -44.27 20.69 -17.84
C LEU A 904 -44.30 21.74 -16.73
N SER A 905 -45.47 22.06 -16.18
CA SER A 905 -45.53 23.00 -15.06
C SER A 905 -45.17 22.31 -13.75
N ALA A 906 -44.78 23.06 -12.71
CA ALA A 906 -44.47 22.45 -11.42
C ALA A 906 -45.67 21.74 -10.79
N SER A 907 -46.91 22.20 -11.04
CA SER A 907 -48.12 21.55 -10.56
C SER A 907 -48.43 20.26 -11.32
N ASP A 908 -48.32 20.28 -12.65
CA ASP A 908 -48.56 19.08 -13.47
C ASP A 908 -47.48 18.02 -13.19
N PHE A 909 -46.24 18.47 -12.99
CA PHE A 909 -45.15 17.56 -12.62
C PHE A 909 -45.38 16.91 -11.25
N ARG A 910 -45.91 17.67 -10.29
CA ARG A 910 -46.29 17.12 -8.97
C ARG A 910 -47.33 16.01 -9.11
N GLU A 911 -48.36 16.24 -9.93
CA GLU A 911 -49.40 15.23 -10.16
C GLU A 911 -48.83 13.97 -10.84
N GLU A 912 -47.92 14.11 -11.82
CA GLU A 912 -47.25 12.98 -12.46
C GLU A 912 -46.41 12.16 -11.47
N VAL A 913 -45.66 12.84 -10.60
CA VAL A 913 -44.84 12.20 -9.57
C VAL A 913 -45.71 11.48 -8.54
N GLU A 914 -46.79 12.10 -8.07
CA GLU A 914 -47.72 11.50 -7.12
C GLU A 914 -48.44 10.27 -7.73
N GLN A 915 -48.80 10.31 -9.01
CA GLN A 915 -49.37 9.16 -9.71
C GLN A 915 -48.36 8.02 -9.88
N ALA A 916 -47.11 8.34 -10.23
CA ALA A 916 -46.02 7.36 -10.30
C ALA A 916 -45.81 6.68 -8.94
N GLU A 917 -45.79 7.43 -7.84
CA GLU A 917 -45.68 6.87 -6.50
C GLU A 917 -46.85 5.93 -6.14
N GLN A 918 -48.08 6.31 -6.48
CA GLN A 918 -49.26 5.48 -6.22
C GLN A 918 -49.19 4.17 -7.01
N GLU A 919 -48.72 4.21 -8.26
CA GLU A 919 -48.58 3.05 -9.12
C GLU A 919 -47.45 2.11 -8.65
N ILE A 920 -46.31 2.66 -8.24
CA ILE A 920 -45.23 1.91 -7.58
C ILE A 920 -45.76 1.19 -6.34
N ARG A 921 -46.54 1.87 -5.50
CA ARG A 921 -47.15 1.28 -4.31
C ARG A 921 -48.15 0.18 -4.66
N ARG A 922 -48.91 0.34 -5.75
CA ARG A 922 -49.86 -0.69 -6.25
C ARG A 922 -49.14 -1.95 -6.74
N ILE A 923 -48.13 -1.81 -7.60
CA ILE A 923 -47.32 -2.92 -8.13
C ILE A 923 -46.64 -3.70 -7.00
N ASN A 924 -46.13 -3.00 -6.00
CA ASN A 924 -45.50 -3.63 -4.83
C ASN A 924 -46.52 -4.39 -3.97
N ARG A 925 -47.78 -3.93 -3.91
CA ARG A 925 -48.86 -4.59 -3.19
C ARG A 925 -49.36 -5.85 -3.91
N GLU A 926 -49.45 -5.82 -5.24
CA GLU A 926 -49.82 -6.98 -6.06
C GLU A 926 -48.73 -8.07 -6.05
N ARG A 927 -47.45 -7.69 -6.10
CA ARG A 927 -46.33 -8.63 -5.97
C ARG A 927 -46.28 -9.32 -4.61
N ARG A 928 -46.77 -8.66 -3.54
CA ARG A 928 -46.90 -9.26 -2.20
C ARG A 928 -48.06 -10.26 -2.08
N GLN A 929 -49.11 -10.15 -2.89
CA GLN A 929 -50.25 -11.10 -2.85
C GLN A 929 -49.97 -12.44 -3.57
N ASN A 930 -49.01 -12.50 -4.49
CA ASN A 930 -48.64 -13.72 -5.22
C ASN A 930 -47.55 -14.57 -4.53
N GLY A 931 -47.07 -14.17 -3.35
CA GLY A 931 -46.23 -15.01 -2.49
C GLY A 931 -47.09 -16.00 -1.70
N LYS A 932 -46.98 -17.30 -1.97
CA LYS A 932 -47.71 -18.36 -1.24
C LYS A 932 -47.34 -18.31 0.25
N ASN A 933 -48.35 -18.14 1.12
CA ASN A 933 -48.19 -18.25 2.58
C ASN A 933 -48.41 -19.70 3.02
N TYR A 934 -47.33 -20.42 3.29
CA TYR A 934 -47.28 -21.85 3.69
C TYR A 934 -47.83 -22.18 5.08
N LEU A 935 -48.43 -21.21 5.79
CA LEU A 935 -48.79 -21.35 7.21
C LEU A 935 -50.20 -21.93 7.44
N LEU A 936 -51.08 -21.92 6.43
CA LEU A 936 -52.48 -22.35 6.55
C LEU A 936 -52.79 -23.71 5.89
N GLU A 937 -51.85 -24.29 5.14
CA GLU A 937 -52.07 -25.56 4.43
C GLU A 937 -51.97 -26.82 5.32
N ASN A 938 -51.41 -26.69 6.53
CA ASN A 938 -51.22 -27.81 7.46
C ASN A 938 -52.12 -27.74 8.71
N ALA A 939 -53.07 -26.82 8.75
CA ALA A 939 -54.02 -26.69 9.85
C ALA A 939 -55.33 -27.40 9.50
N ASP A 940 -55.88 -28.13 10.45
CA ASP A 940 -57.20 -28.76 10.33
C ASP A 940 -58.26 -27.70 9.95
N ASP A 941 -59.26 -28.06 9.15
CA ASP A 941 -60.23 -27.09 8.58
C ASP A 941 -60.88 -26.19 9.65
N GLU A 942 -61.15 -26.73 10.85
CA GLU A 942 -61.66 -25.95 11.99
C GLU A 942 -60.65 -24.90 12.52
N THR A 943 -59.36 -25.23 12.52
CA THR A 943 -58.27 -24.39 13.03
C THR A 943 -57.92 -23.29 12.03
N ALA A 944 -57.95 -23.62 10.73
CA ALA A 944 -57.76 -22.65 9.65
C ALA A 944 -58.88 -21.60 9.66
N GLU A 945 -60.13 -22.01 9.82
CA GLU A 945 -61.30 -21.11 9.86
C GLU A 945 -61.29 -20.24 11.13
N LEU A 946 -60.82 -20.77 12.26
CA LEU A 946 -60.66 -20.02 13.50
C LEU A 946 -59.58 -18.93 13.39
N LEU A 947 -58.41 -19.29 12.83
CA LEU A 947 -57.30 -18.36 12.62
C LEU A 947 -57.64 -17.28 11.58
N GLU A 948 -58.44 -17.63 10.57
CA GLU A 948 -58.92 -16.66 9.57
C GLU A 948 -59.94 -15.69 10.17
N ASN A 949 -60.82 -16.16 11.07
CA ASN A 949 -61.76 -15.29 11.80
C ASN A 949 -61.06 -14.37 12.81
N VAL A 950 -59.99 -14.82 13.46
CA VAL A 950 -59.12 -13.97 14.32
C VAL A 950 -58.38 -12.94 13.46
N ARG A 951 -57.83 -13.33 12.30
CA ARG A 951 -57.14 -12.43 11.36
C ARG A 951 -58.06 -11.34 10.80
N LEU A 952 -59.34 -11.65 10.60
CA LEU A 952 -60.37 -10.70 10.13
C LEU A 952 -61.01 -9.88 11.27
N GLY A 953 -60.55 -10.05 12.51
CA GLY A 953 -61.03 -9.30 13.68
C GLY A 953 -62.45 -9.65 14.14
N LYS A 954 -62.95 -10.83 13.75
CA LYS A 954 -64.31 -11.31 14.09
C LYS A 954 -64.34 -12.22 15.32
N ALA A 955 -63.18 -12.65 15.82
CA ALA A 955 -63.03 -13.46 17.03
C ALA A 955 -61.79 -13.02 17.84
N ASP A 956 -61.84 -13.15 19.17
CA ASP A 956 -60.74 -12.75 20.07
C ASP A 956 -59.74 -13.90 20.25
N TRP A 957 -58.44 -13.57 20.25
CA TRP A 957 -57.35 -14.55 20.21
C TRP A 957 -57.32 -15.49 21.42
N LYS A 958 -57.92 -15.07 22.54
CA LYS A 958 -57.98 -15.84 23.80
C LYS A 958 -58.89 -17.07 23.72
N ASP A 959 -59.86 -17.10 22.81
CA ASP A 959 -60.73 -18.27 22.62
C ASP A 959 -60.05 -19.35 21.74
N ALA A 960 -59.10 -18.95 20.90
CA ALA A 960 -58.29 -19.87 20.09
C ALA A 960 -57.18 -20.58 20.86
N ALA A 961 -56.70 -20.00 21.96
CA ALA A 961 -55.63 -20.58 22.78
C ALA A 961 -56.10 -21.61 23.82
N LYS A 962 -57.43 -21.85 23.93
CA LYS A 962 -58.04 -22.76 24.93
C LYS A 962 -58.48 -24.11 24.38
N LYS A 963 -58.54 -24.26 23.05
CA LYS A 963 -58.64 -25.54 22.35
C LYS A 963 -57.24 -25.95 21.92
#